data_AF-Q7JRC9-F1
#
_entry.id   AF-Q7JRC9-F1
#
_cell.length_a   1.000
_cell.length_b   1.000
_cell.length_c   1.000
_cell.angle_alpha   90.00
_cell.angle_beta   90.00
_cell.angle_gamma   90.00
#
_symmetry.space_group_name_H-M   'P 1'
#
loop_
_entity.id
_entity.type
_entity.pdbx_description
1 polymer ?
#
loop_
_entity_poly.entity_id
_entity_poly.type
_entity_poly.pdbx_seq_one_letter_code
_entity_poly.pdbx_strand_id
1 'polypeptide(L)'
;MQEQEMEVEVGDPAKASNLLRLIKQLLLEKAYDGVRMLFQSAQESEKNTRLLPHIAMDLYHDVCLENISDEVNSQEPELFDCSDELLKLLAKYAPLHELMLELMERLEESSSINVFGAYLRALQVVLQRQGRDKPQAVEWSLNSIFTHLKDLPLPEYLSEGYDEAQARLIEQNEQVEDLLAHYITVGLFREPLRDEILQQDVRTPSQIFRDCGVNRRNIFTCFFIQLLGRPLALLEMNHAKEDLTRSYVQQVTESLTQDANQFLGDPFYLLNLVEQRARWLRKLDASRGVYEMSCQNVFLIEEKLPLHAVAMYYHSLFVGNQLPTNAPKVYAPLFLFETIVYLAEVLLRQQEPPLQYCGLRLVEHHLSTLQHSVPTSSLQLDVHKRFCEALCKIVGYSPQVALRQLGIHVLRQFVLAFDDHGKYLILKNLMGTLQHGGLMGYLGGMYKDLVDKALGQSGPMPEVYSGKLFREMLLLCVCVLPHDVKSDLLLHSDRLCHALNILRYFAARDKNDVTGFWQALPEIEKELLDPLGTALNFSMAHYKAYKERVEKGQSASDDELMQRQLNMLAVNISNSGMAGGDAESKLPDIGRQEKLDVLASSITSLETLQSLYLRAREIIEQSARLRRVANPSDA
;
A
#
# COMPACT_ATOMS: atom_id res chain seq x y z
N MET A 1 20.06 31.50 -32.12
CA MET A 1 20.49 32.87 -31.77
C MET A 1 21.74 32.70 -30.94
N GLN A 2 22.82 33.38 -31.29
CA GLN A 2 24.07 33.34 -30.53
C GLN A 2 23.76 33.78 -29.09
N GLU A 3 24.03 32.89 -28.14
CA GLU A 3 24.15 33.27 -26.74
C GLU A 3 25.30 34.28 -26.68
N GLN A 4 24.94 35.56 -26.57
CA GLN A 4 25.86 36.55 -26.06
C GLN A 4 26.11 36.17 -24.61
N GLU A 5 27.18 35.40 -24.38
CA GLU A 5 27.84 35.39 -23.09
C GLU A 5 28.13 36.86 -22.77
N MET A 6 27.34 37.40 -21.86
CA MET A 6 27.55 38.72 -21.30
C MET A 6 28.90 38.62 -20.58
N GLU A 7 29.98 39.03 -21.26
CA GLU A 7 31.29 39.25 -20.65
C GLU A 7 31.11 40.36 -19.60
N VAL A 8 30.69 39.97 -18.41
CA VAL A 8 30.62 40.85 -17.25
C VAL A 8 32.07 41.25 -16.95
N GLU A 9 32.42 42.51 -17.18
CA GLU A 9 33.69 43.08 -16.74
C GLU A 9 33.93 42.70 -15.27
N VAL A 10 34.85 41.74 -15.11
CA VAL A 10 35.16 41.05 -13.86
C VAL A 10 35.71 42.08 -12.87
N GLY A 11 35.03 42.25 -11.74
CA GLY A 11 35.36 43.29 -10.77
C GLY A 11 36.74 43.09 -10.13
N ASP A 12 37.35 44.20 -9.69
CA ASP A 12 38.69 44.20 -9.07
C ASP A 12 38.72 43.31 -7.80
N PRO A 13 39.57 42.27 -7.74
CA PRO A 13 39.64 41.36 -6.59
C PRO A 13 39.98 42.07 -5.28
N ALA A 14 40.72 43.19 -5.32
CA ALA A 14 40.99 43.99 -4.13
C ALA A 14 39.71 44.65 -3.59
N LYS A 15 38.81 45.10 -4.47
CA LYS A 15 37.49 45.64 -4.09
C LYS A 15 36.58 44.56 -3.55
N ALA A 16 36.62 43.37 -4.16
CA ALA A 16 35.85 42.22 -3.69
C ALA A 16 36.25 41.83 -2.25
N SER A 17 37.56 41.75 -1.97
CA SER A 17 38.06 41.51 -0.60
C SER A 17 37.66 42.60 0.39
N ASN A 18 37.65 43.88 -0.03
CA ASN A 18 37.16 44.97 0.81
C ASN A 18 35.66 44.85 1.13
N LEU A 19 34.84 44.42 0.16
CA LEU A 19 33.42 44.17 0.37
C LEU A 19 33.19 43.01 1.35
N LEU A 20 33.92 41.90 1.19
CA LEU A 20 33.89 40.78 2.14
C LEU A 20 34.18 41.24 3.57
N ARG A 21 35.24 42.03 3.76
CA ARG A 21 35.60 42.59 5.08
C ARG A 21 34.53 43.52 5.63
N LEU A 22 33.93 44.36 4.78
CA LEU A 22 32.86 45.27 5.18
C LEU A 22 31.62 44.50 5.66
N ILE A 23 31.19 43.47 4.92
CA ILE A 23 30.04 42.63 5.32
C ILE A 23 30.31 41.96 6.66
N LYS A 24 31.49 41.34 6.83
CA LYS A 24 31.89 40.74 8.12
C LYS A 24 31.89 41.75 9.26
N GLN A 25 32.40 42.96 9.03
CA GLN A 25 32.41 44.02 10.04
C GLN A 25 31.00 44.46 10.41
N LEU A 26 30.12 44.67 9.44
CA LEU A 26 28.72 45.05 9.70
C LEU A 26 27.97 43.98 10.48
N LEU A 27 28.21 42.69 10.20
CA LEU A 27 27.62 41.58 10.95
C LEU A 27 28.15 41.54 12.39
N LEU A 28 29.45 41.73 12.60
CA LEU A 28 30.05 41.82 13.94
C LEU A 28 29.51 43.03 14.74
N GLU A 29 29.22 44.14 14.07
CA GLU A 29 28.63 45.35 14.67
C GLU A 29 27.09 45.26 14.82
N LYS A 30 26.48 44.11 14.48
CA LYS A 30 25.02 43.89 14.46
C LYS A 30 24.25 44.90 13.60
N ALA A 31 24.90 45.43 12.57
CA ALA A 31 24.35 46.38 11.63
C ALA A 31 23.70 45.67 10.43
N TYR A 32 22.71 44.80 10.69
CA TYR A 32 22.06 43.94 9.70
C TYR A 32 21.38 44.72 8.56
N ASP A 33 20.71 45.82 8.92
CA ASP A 33 20.13 46.73 7.92
C ASP A 33 21.21 47.35 7.03
N GLY A 34 22.41 47.58 7.57
CA GLY A 34 23.57 48.02 6.79
C GLY A 34 23.94 47.01 5.70
N VAL A 35 23.96 45.71 6.04
CA VAL A 35 24.20 44.64 5.06
C VAL A 35 23.10 44.59 4.00
N ARG A 36 21.83 44.71 4.41
CA ARG A 36 20.69 44.77 3.47
C ARG A 36 20.81 45.97 2.51
N MET A 37 21.18 47.14 3.01
CA MET A 37 21.32 48.36 2.21
C MET A 37 22.38 48.24 1.11
N LEU A 38 23.48 47.50 1.35
CA LEU A 38 24.52 47.24 0.33
C LEU A 38 23.97 46.56 -0.94
N PHE A 39 22.85 45.85 -0.85
CA PHE A 39 22.28 45.08 -1.96
C PHE A 39 20.86 45.51 -2.36
N GLN A 40 20.21 46.35 -1.57
CA GLN A 40 18.88 46.91 -1.91
C GLN A 40 18.97 48.29 -2.56
N SER A 41 20.00 49.09 -2.28
CA SER A 41 20.14 50.40 -2.90
C SER A 41 20.52 50.27 -4.38
N ALA A 42 19.75 50.87 -5.29
CA ALA A 42 19.89 50.60 -6.73
C ALA A 42 21.32 50.83 -7.27
N GLN A 43 22.02 51.86 -6.77
CA GLN A 43 23.38 52.19 -7.21
C GLN A 43 24.48 51.34 -6.57
N GLU A 44 24.34 50.96 -5.30
CA GLU A 44 25.36 50.14 -4.62
C GLU A 44 25.17 48.67 -4.93
N SER A 45 23.93 48.22 -5.05
CA SER A 45 23.58 46.86 -5.43
C SER A 45 24.24 46.45 -6.75
N GLU A 46 24.14 47.28 -7.79
CA GLU A 46 24.76 46.99 -9.08
C GLU A 46 26.30 46.88 -8.98
N LYS A 47 26.93 47.74 -8.16
CA LYS A 47 28.39 47.70 -7.96
C LYS A 47 28.82 46.48 -7.15
N ASN A 48 28.10 46.17 -6.07
CA ASN A 48 28.45 45.12 -5.12
C ASN A 48 28.15 43.73 -5.70
N THR A 49 27.04 43.56 -6.41
CA THR A 49 26.68 42.29 -7.06
C THR A 49 27.70 41.84 -8.10
N ARG A 50 28.34 42.77 -8.82
CA ARG A 50 29.45 42.45 -9.76
C ARG A 50 30.69 41.87 -9.08
N LEU A 51 30.86 42.11 -7.77
CA LEU A 51 31.98 41.58 -6.99
C LEU A 51 31.67 40.21 -6.37
N LEU A 52 30.40 39.84 -6.23
CA LEU A 52 29.96 38.60 -5.58
C LEU A 52 30.55 37.32 -6.19
N PRO A 53 30.72 37.17 -7.53
CA PRO A 53 31.35 35.97 -8.09
C PRO A 53 32.74 35.64 -7.51
N HIS A 54 33.47 36.63 -6.98
CA HIS A 54 34.79 36.42 -6.38
C HIS A 54 34.78 36.09 -4.90
N ILE A 55 33.71 36.40 -4.18
CA ILE A 55 33.64 36.28 -2.71
C ILE A 55 32.44 35.47 -2.24
N ALA A 56 31.60 34.95 -3.14
CA ALA A 56 30.37 34.29 -2.76
C ALA A 56 30.61 33.01 -1.95
N MET A 57 31.60 32.20 -2.34
CA MET A 57 31.97 31.01 -1.55
C MET A 57 32.64 31.41 -0.23
N ASP A 58 33.46 32.45 -0.20
CA ASP A 58 34.05 32.94 1.06
C ASP A 58 32.95 33.43 2.02
N LEU A 59 31.97 34.20 1.53
CA LEU A 59 30.81 34.63 2.32
C LEU A 59 29.96 33.44 2.76
N TYR A 60 29.80 32.42 1.91
CA TYR A 60 29.09 31.22 2.29
C TYR A 60 29.76 30.52 3.47
N HIS A 61 31.05 30.21 3.36
CA HIS A 61 31.79 29.48 4.40
C HIS A 61 32.00 30.30 5.67
N ASP A 62 32.36 31.58 5.53
CA ASP A 62 32.75 32.43 6.66
C ASP A 62 31.56 33.10 7.37
N VAL A 63 30.36 33.05 6.79
CA VAL A 63 29.18 33.73 7.33
C VAL A 63 27.97 32.81 7.33
N CYS A 64 27.48 32.40 6.15
CA CYS A 64 26.21 31.69 6.06
C CYS A 64 26.26 30.33 6.76
N LEU A 65 27.35 29.58 6.61
CA LEU A 65 27.48 28.24 7.17
C LEU A 65 27.45 28.22 8.71
N GLU A 66 28.06 29.23 9.36
CA GLU A 66 28.05 29.35 10.83
C GLU A 66 26.71 29.90 11.34
N ASN A 67 26.14 30.87 10.63
CA ASN A 67 24.96 31.61 11.11
C ASN A 67 23.62 30.96 10.76
N ILE A 68 23.56 30.05 9.78
CA ILE A 68 22.36 29.29 9.46
C ILE A 68 22.36 27.99 10.28
N SER A 69 22.04 28.15 11.57
CA SER A 69 21.97 27.07 12.56
C SER A 69 20.83 27.29 13.56
N ASP A 70 20.42 26.24 14.25
CA ASP A 70 19.31 26.30 15.22
C ASP A 70 19.62 27.16 16.43
N GLU A 71 20.86 27.09 16.93
CA GLU A 71 21.37 27.97 17.98
C GLU A 71 21.22 29.44 17.61
N VAL A 72 21.65 29.83 16.41
CA VAL A 72 21.60 31.24 15.97
C VAL A 72 20.17 31.68 15.70
N ASN A 73 19.34 30.84 15.07
CA ASN A 73 17.93 31.13 14.88
C ASN A 73 17.19 31.38 16.22
N SER A 74 17.58 30.66 17.27
CA SER A 74 16.97 30.79 18.60
C SER A 74 17.51 31.98 19.40
N GLN A 75 18.81 32.27 19.31
CA GLN A 75 19.48 33.30 20.12
C GLN A 75 19.52 34.67 19.45
N GLU A 76 19.73 34.71 18.13
CA GLU A 76 19.89 35.91 17.32
C GLU A 76 19.11 35.81 15.99
N PRO A 77 17.76 35.81 16.01
CA PRO A 77 16.93 35.62 14.82
C PRO A 77 17.20 36.65 13.70
N GLU A 78 17.53 37.89 14.05
CA GLU A 78 17.88 38.92 13.06
C GLU A 78 19.17 38.59 12.27
N LEU A 79 20.14 37.95 12.93
CA LEU A 79 21.38 37.48 12.28
C LEU A 79 21.09 36.29 11.36
N PHE A 80 20.24 35.37 11.81
CA PHE A 80 19.77 34.25 11.00
C PHE A 80 19.06 34.75 9.73
N ASP A 81 18.08 35.65 9.88
CA ASP A 81 17.33 36.24 8.76
C ASP A 81 18.24 36.97 7.78
N CYS A 82 19.21 37.75 8.30
CA CYS A 82 20.19 38.44 7.47
C CYS A 82 21.07 37.44 6.70
N SER A 83 21.47 36.33 7.33
CA SER A 83 22.31 35.29 6.73
C SER A 83 21.56 34.45 5.69
N ASP A 84 20.27 34.19 5.91
CA ASP A 84 19.36 33.53 4.97
C ASP A 84 19.11 34.40 3.72
N GLU A 85 18.81 35.69 3.91
CA GLU A 85 18.72 36.65 2.80
C GLU A 85 20.03 36.73 1.99
N LEU A 86 21.16 36.76 2.70
CA LEU A 86 22.48 36.76 2.09
C LEU A 86 22.70 35.46 1.31
N LEU A 87 22.43 34.29 1.89
CA LEU A 87 22.59 33.00 1.21
C LEU A 87 21.78 32.94 -0.09
N LYS A 88 20.52 33.38 -0.06
CA LYS A 88 19.67 33.46 -1.27
C LYS A 88 20.25 34.41 -2.31
N LEU A 89 20.89 35.49 -1.90
CA LEU A 89 21.59 36.41 -2.81
C LEU A 89 22.86 35.75 -3.39
N LEU A 90 23.67 35.10 -2.55
CA LEU A 90 24.90 34.40 -2.96
C LEU A 90 24.59 33.31 -3.98
N ALA A 91 23.48 32.59 -3.81
CA ALA A 91 22.99 31.58 -4.74
C ALA A 91 22.80 32.10 -6.18
N LYS A 92 22.65 33.42 -6.38
CA LYS A 92 22.57 34.02 -7.71
C LYS A 92 23.92 34.16 -8.43
N TYR A 93 25.02 34.18 -7.69
CA TYR A 93 26.34 34.56 -8.21
C TYR A 93 27.45 33.53 -7.94
N ALA A 94 27.28 32.68 -6.93
CA ALA A 94 28.25 31.65 -6.57
C ALA A 94 28.50 30.65 -7.72
N PRO A 95 29.67 30.00 -7.76
CA PRO A 95 29.95 28.87 -8.65
C PRO A 95 28.90 27.77 -8.46
N LEU A 96 28.17 27.47 -9.54
CA LEU A 96 26.94 26.68 -9.46
C LEU A 96 27.15 25.29 -8.86
N HIS A 97 28.11 24.53 -9.39
CA HIS A 97 28.34 23.15 -8.99
C HIS A 97 28.86 23.02 -7.55
N GLU A 98 29.73 23.94 -7.15
CA GLU A 98 30.33 23.95 -5.82
C GLU A 98 29.27 24.25 -4.76
N LEU A 99 28.52 25.36 -4.93
CA LEU A 99 27.44 25.70 -4.01
C LEU A 99 26.34 24.64 -4.01
N MET A 100 25.97 24.07 -5.15
CA MET A 100 24.93 23.04 -5.22
C MET A 100 25.29 21.81 -4.36
N LEU A 101 26.53 21.34 -4.41
CA LEU A 101 26.98 20.19 -3.62
C LEU A 101 26.94 20.49 -2.13
N GLU A 102 27.44 21.65 -1.71
CA GLU A 102 27.39 22.10 -0.30
C GLU A 102 25.95 22.23 0.20
N LEU A 103 25.05 22.81 -0.61
CA LEU A 103 23.63 22.94 -0.26
C LEU A 103 22.95 21.57 -0.12
N MET A 104 23.28 20.61 -0.98
CA MET A 104 22.72 19.25 -0.90
C MET A 104 23.14 18.55 0.39
N GLU A 105 24.42 18.61 0.74
CA GLU A 105 24.96 18.04 1.98
C GLU A 105 24.27 18.67 3.20
N ARG A 106 24.15 20.00 3.23
CA ARG A 106 23.49 20.72 4.33
C ARG A 106 21.98 20.47 4.42
N LEU A 107 21.30 20.18 3.31
CA LEU A 107 19.89 19.79 3.30
C LEU A 107 19.67 18.40 3.92
N GLU A 108 20.58 17.46 3.68
CA GLU A 108 20.48 16.12 4.29
C GLU A 108 20.79 16.17 5.79
N GLU A 109 21.70 17.06 6.21
CA GLU A 109 22.12 17.25 7.61
C GLU A 109 21.24 18.21 8.43
N SER A 110 20.27 18.89 7.80
CA SER A 110 19.51 19.93 8.50
C SER A 110 18.68 19.35 9.65
N SER A 111 18.79 19.98 10.82
CA SER A 111 18.14 19.55 12.07
C SER A 111 16.76 20.17 12.29
N SER A 112 16.44 21.29 11.64
CA SER A 112 15.15 21.96 11.76
C SER A 112 14.62 22.48 10.44
N ILE A 113 13.31 22.72 10.42
CA ILE A 113 12.59 23.31 9.30
C ILE A 113 13.14 24.67 8.85
N ASN A 114 13.67 25.48 9.78
CA ASN A 114 14.17 26.82 9.46
C ASN A 114 15.50 26.73 8.69
N VAL A 115 16.41 25.88 9.18
CA VAL A 115 17.70 25.59 8.53
C VAL A 115 17.47 24.94 7.17
N PHE A 116 16.62 23.92 7.12
CA PHE A 116 16.19 23.27 5.88
C PHE A 116 15.63 24.29 4.88
N GLY A 117 14.70 25.15 5.33
CA GLY A 117 14.06 26.16 4.51
C GLY A 117 15.00 27.23 3.96
N ALA A 118 16.06 27.61 4.69
CA ALA A 118 17.07 28.56 4.21
C ALA A 118 17.91 27.95 3.07
N TYR A 119 18.44 26.74 3.27
CA TYR A 119 19.21 26.05 2.23
C TYR A 119 18.35 25.69 1.02
N LEU A 120 17.09 25.31 1.24
CA LEU A 120 16.17 24.99 0.15
C LEU A 120 15.84 26.21 -0.71
N ARG A 121 15.69 27.39 -0.11
CA ARG A 121 15.51 28.66 -0.84
C ARG A 121 16.74 29.04 -1.67
N ALA A 122 17.94 28.75 -1.18
CA ALA A 122 19.16 28.93 -1.94
C ALA A 122 19.25 27.93 -3.11
N LEU A 123 18.93 26.66 -2.86
CA LEU A 123 18.93 25.61 -3.87
C LEU A 123 17.92 25.90 -4.98
N GLN A 124 16.76 26.46 -4.66
CA GLN A 124 15.79 26.93 -5.66
C GLN A 124 16.45 27.84 -6.69
N VAL A 125 17.19 28.86 -6.23
CA VAL A 125 17.88 29.83 -7.10
C VAL A 125 18.97 29.15 -7.93
N VAL A 126 19.72 28.23 -7.32
CA VAL A 126 20.76 27.45 -8.02
C VAL A 126 20.14 26.60 -9.14
N LEU A 127 19.02 25.93 -8.88
CA LEU A 127 18.33 25.10 -9.88
C LEU A 127 17.68 25.93 -10.99
N GLN A 128 17.19 27.14 -10.70
CA GLN A 128 16.74 28.09 -11.72
C GLN A 128 17.89 28.52 -12.63
N ARG A 129 19.07 28.79 -12.06
CA ARG A 129 20.29 29.13 -12.82
C ARG A 129 20.81 27.96 -13.67
N GLN A 130 20.67 26.73 -13.18
CA GLN A 130 21.13 25.53 -13.89
C GLN A 130 20.34 25.31 -15.20
N GLY A 131 19.11 25.80 -15.29
CA GLY A 131 18.33 25.78 -16.52
C GLY A 131 18.04 24.35 -16.99
N ARG A 132 18.41 24.04 -18.23
CA ARG A 132 18.23 22.70 -18.84
C ARG A 132 19.49 21.84 -18.79
N ASP A 133 20.61 22.44 -18.42
CA ASP A 133 21.90 21.79 -18.48
C ASP A 133 22.01 20.77 -17.36
N LYS A 134 22.65 19.63 -17.64
CA LYS A 134 22.93 18.55 -16.67
C LYS A 134 21.69 18.18 -15.81
N PRO A 135 20.63 17.61 -16.41
CA PRO A 135 19.44 17.20 -15.66
C PRO A 135 19.76 16.25 -14.50
N GLN A 136 20.84 15.46 -14.58
CA GLN A 136 21.30 14.62 -13.47
C GLN A 136 21.64 15.42 -12.20
N ALA A 137 22.16 16.64 -12.32
CA ALA A 137 22.42 17.51 -11.18
C ALA A 137 21.12 17.84 -10.43
N VAL A 138 20.07 18.21 -11.19
CA VAL A 138 18.73 18.46 -10.65
C VAL A 138 18.21 17.22 -9.95
N GLU A 139 18.36 16.04 -10.57
CA GLU A 139 17.95 14.77 -9.98
C GLU A 139 18.61 14.52 -8.63
N TRP A 140 19.93 14.71 -8.53
CA TRP A 140 20.64 14.54 -7.27
C TRP A 140 20.17 15.52 -6.19
N SER A 141 19.96 16.79 -6.56
CA SER A 141 19.44 17.78 -5.62
C SER A 141 18.04 17.44 -5.09
N LEU A 142 17.16 16.94 -5.96
CA LEU A 142 15.82 16.50 -5.54
C LEU A 142 15.87 15.22 -4.69
N ASN A 143 16.81 14.32 -4.96
CA ASN A 143 17.03 13.15 -4.12
C ASN A 143 17.49 13.54 -2.72
N SER A 144 18.37 14.53 -2.54
CA SER A 144 18.76 15.03 -1.22
C SER A 144 17.56 15.57 -0.42
N ILE A 145 16.66 16.30 -1.07
CA ILE A 145 15.39 16.74 -0.46
C ILE A 145 14.54 15.53 -0.04
N PHE A 146 14.40 14.55 -0.92
CA PHE A 146 13.60 13.35 -0.63
C PHE A 146 14.20 12.50 0.51
N THR A 147 15.53 12.35 0.54
CA THR A 147 16.25 11.64 1.61
C THR A 147 15.99 12.30 2.96
N HIS A 148 16.14 13.62 3.04
CA HIS A 148 15.85 14.36 4.27
C HIS A 148 14.41 14.11 4.76
N LEU A 149 13.41 14.24 3.87
CA LEU A 149 12.00 13.98 4.22
C LEU A 149 11.76 12.55 4.72
N LYS A 150 12.48 11.57 4.17
CA LYS A 150 12.35 10.15 4.54
C LYS A 150 12.98 9.86 5.90
N ASP A 151 14.04 10.58 6.26
CA ASP A 151 14.81 10.36 7.47
C ASP A 151 14.27 11.14 8.68
N LEU A 152 13.27 12.03 8.46
CA LEU A 152 12.55 12.72 9.54
C LEU A 152 11.93 11.70 10.52
N PRO A 153 12.04 11.97 11.84
CA PRO A 153 11.52 11.06 12.85
C PRO A 153 10.00 10.99 12.77
N LEU A 154 9.45 9.78 12.80
CA LEU A 154 8.02 9.55 12.75
C LEU A 154 7.56 8.58 13.85
N PRO A 155 6.32 8.71 14.33
CA PRO A 155 5.77 7.78 15.30
C PRO A 155 5.68 6.36 14.73
N GLU A 156 6.16 5.37 15.50
CA GLU A 156 6.17 3.95 15.08
C GLU A 156 4.77 3.44 14.70
N TYR A 157 3.73 3.93 15.39
CA TYR A 157 2.34 3.53 15.14
C TYR A 157 1.86 3.84 13.71
N LEU A 158 2.48 4.78 12.99
CA LEU A 158 2.13 5.05 11.58
C LEU A 158 2.49 3.86 10.68
N SER A 159 3.57 3.14 11.01
CA SER A 159 4.01 1.96 10.27
C SER A 159 3.30 0.69 10.74
N GLU A 160 2.98 0.59 12.04
CA GLU A 160 2.24 -0.54 12.63
C GLU A 160 0.73 -0.49 12.31
N GLY A 161 0.22 0.70 11.98
CA GLY A 161 -1.16 0.99 11.69
C GLY A 161 -1.94 1.50 12.89
N TYR A 162 -3.02 2.21 12.59
CA TYR A 162 -3.84 2.93 13.54
C TYR A 162 -5.33 2.75 13.22
N ASP A 163 -6.20 2.95 14.21
CA ASP A 163 -7.65 2.89 14.02
C ASP A 163 -8.26 4.21 13.48
N GLU A 164 -9.56 4.20 13.19
CA GLU A 164 -10.26 5.39 12.66
C GLU A 164 -10.29 6.58 13.63
N ALA A 165 -10.17 6.34 14.94
CA ALA A 165 -10.16 7.42 15.93
C ALA A 165 -8.79 8.07 15.99
N GLN A 166 -7.73 7.27 16.00
CA GLN A 166 -6.34 7.71 15.89
C GLN A 166 -6.10 8.44 14.57
N ALA A 167 -6.64 7.93 13.46
CA ALA A 167 -6.51 8.55 12.13
C ALA A 167 -6.92 10.03 12.11
N ARG A 168 -7.94 10.41 12.88
CA ARG A 168 -8.45 11.80 12.96
C ARG A 168 -7.54 12.74 13.73
N LEU A 169 -6.59 12.21 14.50
CA LEU A 169 -5.70 12.96 15.38
C LEU A 169 -4.24 12.90 14.92
N ILE A 170 -3.96 12.26 13.78
CA ILE A 170 -2.59 12.10 13.24
C ILE A 170 -1.89 13.44 13.08
N GLU A 171 -2.58 14.44 12.52
CA GLU A 171 -2.03 15.78 12.29
C GLU A 171 -1.81 16.60 13.58
N GLN A 172 -2.18 16.09 14.76
CA GLN A 172 -1.88 16.73 16.06
C GLN A 172 -0.60 16.19 16.71
N ASN A 173 0.04 15.21 16.07
CA ASN A 173 1.32 14.70 16.54
C ASN A 173 2.45 15.65 16.09
N GLU A 174 3.28 16.10 17.02
CA GLU A 174 4.37 17.07 16.76
C GLU A 174 5.32 16.63 15.62
N GLN A 175 5.64 15.34 15.53
CA GLN A 175 6.50 14.81 14.46
C GLN A 175 5.80 14.82 13.10
N VAL A 176 4.49 14.62 13.09
CA VAL A 176 3.69 14.70 11.86
C VAL A 176 3.48 16.16 11.43
N GLU A 177 3.24 17.06 12.37
CA GLU A 177 3.19 18.51 12.12
C GLU A 177 4.51 18.99 11.50
N ASP A 178 5.65 18.55 12.06
CA ASP A 178 6.97 18.86 11.54
C ASP A 178 7.16 18.30 10.12
N LEU A 179 6.82 17.02 9.88
CA LEU A 179 6.86 16.44 8.54
C LEU A 179 6.04 17.28 7.54
N LEU A 180 4.81 17.65 7.89
CA LEU A 180 3.93 18.43 7.02
C LEU A 180 4.47 19.84 6.78
N ALA A 181 5.09 20.47 7.78
CA ALA A 181 5.79 21.74 7.60
C ALA A 181 6.93 21.64 6.57
N HIS A 182 7.68 20.53 6.57
CA HIS A 182 8.69 20.25 5.55
C HIS A 182 8.07 20.09 4.15
N TYR A 183 6.97 19.35 4.00
CA TYR A 183 6.26 19.23 2.72
C TYR A 183 5.73 20.57 2.20
N ILE A 184 5.21 21.43 3.08
CA ILE A 184 4.75 22.78 2.74
C ILE A 184 5.94 23.65 2.28
N THR A 185 7.08 23.55 2.97
CA THR A 185 8.30 24.28 2.60
C THR A 185 8.86 23.81 1.26
N VAL A 186 8.81 22.50 0.97
CA VAL A 186 9.07 21.94 -0.37
C VAL A 186 8.07 22.46 -1.41
N GLY A 187 6.84 22.81 -1.01
CA GLY A 187 5.86 23.52 -1.82
C GLY A 187 6.34 24.89 -2.29
N LEU A 188 6.81 25.70 -1.35
CA LEU A 188 7.36 27.02 -1.65
C LEU A 188 8.62 26.94 -2.53
N PHE A 189 9.42 25.89 -2.35
CA PHE A 189 10.58 25.59 -3.18
C PHE A 189 10.21 25.25 -4.62
N ARG A 190 9.23 24.36 -4.83
CA ARG A 190 8.94 23.83 -6.16
C ARG A 190 8.15 24.80 -7.03
N GLU A 191 7.38 25.71 -6.47
CA GLU A 191 6.45 26.58 -7.21
C GLU A 191 7.13 27.45 -8.30
N PRO A 192 8.19 28.23 -8.01
CA PRO A 192 8.89 28.99 -9.04
C PRO A 192 9.58 28.11 -10.10
N LEU A 193 10.08 26.93 -9.70
CA LEU A 193 10.70 25.97 -10.61
C LEU A 193 9.66 25.33 -11.53
N ARG A 194 8.48 24.99 -11.00
CA ARG A 194 7.33 24.50 -11.77
C ARG A 194 6.94 25.50 -12.84
N ASP A 195 6.70 26.74 -12.45
CA ASP A 195 6.18 27.75 -13.37
C ASP A 195 7.18 28.03 -14.50
N GLU A 196 8.48 28.07 -14.16
CA GLU A 196 9.57 28.15 -15.14
C GLU A 196 9.58 26.95 -16.10
N ILE A 197 9.57 25.71 -15.58
CA ILE A 197 9.63 24.50 -16.40
C ILE A 197 8.40 24.36 -17.29
N LEU A 198 7.20 24.67 -16.79
CA LEU A 198 5.97 24.60 -17.58
C LEU A 198 5.94 25.63 -18.72
N GLN A 199 6.61 26.77 -18.55
CA GLN A 199 6.74 27.79 -19.61
C GLN A 199 7.85 27.47 -20.61
N GLN A 200 8.99 26.99 -20.13
CA GLN A 200 10.17 26.78 -20.96
C GLN A 200 10.11 25.41 -21.63
N ASP A 201 9.90 24.33 -20.88
CA ASP A 201 10.00 22.93 -21.33
C ASP A 201 8.69 22.41 -21.94
N VAL A 202 8.11 23.24 -22.81
CA VAL A 202 6.92 22.90 -23.59
C VAL A 202 7.33 22.03 -24.77
N ARG A 203 6.58 20.95 -25.01
CA ARG A 203 6.80 20.12 -26.20
C ARG A 203 6.62 20.98 -27.45
N THR A 204 7.61 20.92 -28.33
CA THR A 204 7.50 21.58 -29.62
C THR A 204 6.53 20.79 -30.52
N PRO A 205 5.79 21.46 -31.42
CA PRO A 205 4.83 20.77 -32.32
C PRO A 205 5.47 19.68 -33.20
N SER A 206 6.79 19.72 -33.39
CA SER A 206 7.56 18.71 -34.12
C SER A 206 7.81 17.43 -33.33
N GLN A 207 7.69 17.45 -31.99
CA GLN A 207 7.88 16.27 -31.13
C GLN A 207 6.61 15.42 -31.08
N ILE A 208 6.50 14.48 -32.02
CA ILE A 208 5.38 13.54 -32.12
C ILE A 208 5.33 12.60 -30.90
N PHE A 209 6.48 12.08 -30.48
CA PHE A 209 6.59 11.17 -29.34
C PHE A 209 7.01 11.91 -28.07
N ARG A 210 6.51 11.45 -26.92
CA ARG A 210 6.98 11.94 -25.62
C ARG A 210 8.44 11.56 -25.42
N ASP A 211 9.27 12.54 -25.08
CA ASP A 211 10.59 12.27 -24.55
C ASP A 211 10.47 11.66 -23.15
N CYS A 212 10.95 10.43 -22.99
CA CYS A 212 10.99 9.70 -21.74
C CYS A 212 12.40 9.66 -21.13
N GLY A 213 13.36 10.37 -21.75
CA GLY A 213 14.73 10.49 -21.29
C GLY A 213 14.88 11.26 -19.99
N VAL A 214 16.11 11.32 -19.53
CA VAL A 214 16.52 12.15 -18.38
C VAL A 214 16.52 13.61 -18.84
N ASN A 215 15.45 14.32 -18.50
CA ASN A 215 15.30 15.76 -18.69
C ASN A 215 14.65 16.36 -17.43
N ARG A 216 14.78 17.67 -17.24
CA ARG A 216 14.29 18.38 -16.05
C ARG A 216 12.81 18.10 -15.78
N ARG A 217 11.96 18.22 -16.80
CA ARG A 217 10.52 17.93 -16.69
C ARG A 217 10.22 16.52 -16.19
N ASN A 218 10.85 15.49 -16.74
CA ASN A 218 10.60 14.11 -16.34
C ASN A 218 11.14 13.81 -14.93
N ILE A 219 12.29 14.38 -14.56
CA ILE A 219 12.84 14.26 -13.20
C ILE A 219 11.88 14.86 -12.17
N PHE A 220 11.37 16.07 -12.41
CA PHE A 220 10.38 16.68 -11.51
C PHE A 220 9.07 15.89 -11.47
N THR A 221 8.66 15.30 -12.59
CA THR A 221 7.49 14.39 -12.61
C THR A 221 7.71 13.20 -11.67
N CYS A 222 8.86 12.55 -11.76
CA CYS A 222 9.21 11.44 -10.87
C CYS A 222 9.24 11.89 -9.41
N PHE A 223 9.88 13.02 -9.12
CA PHE A 223 9.98 13.59 -7.78
C PHE A 223 8.59 13.87 -7.16
N PHE A 224 7.68 14.51 -7.88
CA PHE A 224 6.33 14.80 -7.34
C PHE A 224 5.55 13.53 -7.02
N ILE A 225 5.68 12.49 -7.84
CA ILE A 225 5.00 11.22 -7.58
C ILE A 225 5.69 10.47 -6.43
N GLN A 226 7.01 10.52 -6.36
CA GLN A 226 7.78 9.91 -5.27
C GLN A 226 7.41 10.52 -3.91
N LEU A 227 7.18 11.84 -3.85
CA LEU A 227 6.69 12.55 -2.67
C LEU A 227 5.29 12.12 -2.21
N LEU A 228 4.47 11.54 -3.10
CA LEU A 228 3.17 10.92 -2.72
C LEU A 228 3.34 9.55 -2.07
N GLY A 229 4.54 8.96 -2.14
CA GLY A 229 4.91 7.73 -1.46
C GLY A 229 5.22 7.95 0.01
N ARG A 230 6.11 7.11 0.57
CA ARG A 230 6.56 7.27 1.96
C ARG A 230 7.43 8.53 2.09
N PRO A 231 7.32 9.29 3.19
CA PRO A 231 6.47 9.03 4.36
C PRO A 231 5.02 9.53 4.26
N LEU A 232 4.66 10.38 3.28
CA LEU A 232 3.32 10.99 3.19
C LEU A 232 2.19 9.93 3.14
N ALA A 233 2.42 8.83 2.42
CA ALA A 233 1.48 7.72 2.28
C ALA A 233 1.19 6.94 3.59
N LEU A 234 1.96 7.16 4.65
CA LEU A 234 1.70 6.60 5.98
C LEU A 234 0.64 7.39 6.75
N LEU A 235 0.30 8.59 6.29
CA LEU A 235 -0.69 9.46 6.90
C LEU A 235 -2.09 9.20 6.30
N GLU A 236 -3.09 9.85 6.89
CA GLU A 236 -4.48 9.71 6.46
C GLU A 236 -4.75 10.45 5.14
N MET A 237 -4.67 9.73 4.02
CA MET A 237 -4.90 10.27 2.66
C MET A 237 -6.38 10.27 2.23
N ASN A 238 -7.32 9.87 3.09
CA ASN A 238 -8.74 9.80 2.73
C ASN A 238 -9.34 11.19 2.53
N HIS A 239 -10.26 11.30 1.57
CA HIS A 239 -10.97 12.53 1.28
C HIS A 239 -11.91 12.91 2.44
N ALA A 240 -11.83 14.15 2.91
CA ALA A 240 -12.76 14.71 3.89
C ALA A 240 -14.18 14.64 3.32
N LYS A 241 -15.18 14.21 4.11
CA LYS A 241 -16.58 14.44 3.72
C LYS A 241 -16.74 15.94 3.43
N GLU A 242 -17.51 16.31 2.41
CA GLU A 242 -17.63 17.69 1.90
C GLU A 242 -17.88 18.74 3.00
N ASP A 243 -18.45 18.33 4.13
CA ASP A 243 -18.77 19.16 5.30
C ASP A 243 -17.59 19.43 6.26
N LEU A 244 -16.40 18.89 6.02
CA LEU A 244 -15.24 18.99 6.92
C LEU A 244 -14.13 19.88 6.33
N THR A 245 -13.44 20.61 7.20
CA THR A 245 -12.22 21.35 6.83
C THR A 245 -11.18 20.40 6.24
N ARG A 246 -10.60 20.78 5.09
CA ARG A 246 -9.52 20.00 4.45
C ARG A 246 -8.30 19.93 5.36
N SER A 247 -7.78 18.74 5.55
CA SER A 247 -6.60 18.48 6.36
C SER A 247 -5.32 18.94 5.64
N TYR A 248 -4.21 19.11 6.36
CA TYR A 248 -2.94 19.51 5.74
C TYR A 248 -2.40 18.43 4.80
N VAL A 249 -2.53 17.14 5.17
CA VAL A 249 -2.17 16.00 4.32
C VAL A 249 -2.90 16.07 2.98
N GLN A 250 -4.19 16.39 3.00
CA GLN A 250 -5.00 16.51 1.78
C GLN A 250 -4.52 17.67 0.89
N GLN A 251 -4.20 18.82 1.47
CA GLN A 251 -3.71 19.98 0.72
C GLN A 251 -2.36 19.69 0.06
N VAL A 252 -1.43 19.05 0.79
CA VAL A 252 -0.12 18.62 0.27
C VAL A 252 -0.31 17.63 -0.87
N THR A 253 -1.15 16.61 -0.66
CA THR A 253 -1.46 15.57 -1.66
C THR A 253 -2.07 16.17 -2.91
N GLU A 254 -3.06 17.05 -2.76
CA GLU A 254 -3.70 17.76 -3.87
C GLU A 254 -2.70 18.57 -4.68
N SER A 255 -1.84 19.34 -4.00
CA SER A 255 -0.82 20.14 -4.67
C SER A 255 0.17 19.26 -5.45
N LEU A 256 0.68 18.18 -4.86
CA LEU A 256 1.62 17.27 -5.52
C LEU A 256 0.99 16.54 -6.71
N THR A 257 -0.26 16.07 -6.58
CA THR A 257 -0.99 15.42 -7.66
C THR A 257 -1.27 16.39 -8.81
N GLN A 258 -1.62 17.64 -8.51
CA GLN A 258 -1.79 18.69 -9.51
C GLN A 258 -0.47 18.99 -10.25
N ASP A 259 0.63 19.14 -9.53
CA ASP A 259 1.95 19.37 -10.13
C ASP A 259 2.35 18.18 -11.04
N ALA A 260 2.20 16.94 -10.56
CA ALA A 260 2.44 15.74 -11.37
C ALA A 260 1.56 15.71 -12.63
N ASN A 261 0.27 16.05 -12.52
CA ASN A 261 -0.66 16.11 -13.66
C ASN A 261 -0.24 17.15 -14.71
N GLN A 262 0.16 18.35 -14.29
CA GLN A 262 0.59 19.42 -15.20
C GLN A 262 1.84 19.01 -15.98
N PHE A 263 2.78 18.33 -15.32
CA PHE A 263 4.00 17.84 -15.95
C PHE A 263 3.75 16.64 -16.86
N LEU A 264 2.86 15.72 -16.47
CA LEU A 264 2.45 14.58 -17.29
C LEU A 264 1.66 14.97 -18.53
N GLY A 265 0.78 15.96 -18.42
CA GLY A 265 -0.20 16.36 -19.44
C GLY A 265 -1.40 15.42 -19.51
N ASP A 266 -1.16 14.11 -19.60
CA ASP A 266 -2.20 13.07 -19.52
C ASP A 266 -2.07 12.30 -18.19
N PRO A 267 -3.09 12.35 -17.29
CA PRO A 267 -3.06 11.64 -16.01
C PRO A 267 -3.00 10.11 -16.17
N PHE A 268 -3.42 9.57 -17.31
CA PHE A 268 -3.40 8.12 -17.58
C PHE A 268 -2.11 7.65 -18.26
N TYR A 269 -1.15 8.55 -18.48
CA TYR A 269 0.09 8.23 -19.16
C TYR A 269 0.87 7.07 -18.49
N LEU A 270 0.90 7.04 -17.15
CA LEU A 270 1.66 6.05 -16.40
C LEU A 270 0.98 4.68 -16.34
N LEU A 271 -0.27 4.52 -16.81
CA LEU A 271 -0.93 3.21 -16.86
C LEU A 271 -0.18 2.23 -17.79
N ASN A 272 0.33 2.70 -18.93
CA ASN A 272 1.16 1.88 -19.83
C ASN A 272 2.47 1.44 -19.16
N LEU A 273 3.03 2.28 -18.28
CA LEU A 273 4.21 1.90 -17.50
C LEU A 273 3.89 0.78 -16.51
N VAL A 274 2.71 0.80 -15.88
CA VAL A 274 2.29 -0.29 -14.98
C VAL A 274 2.26 -1.60 -15.75
N GLU A 275 1.72 -1.59 -16.96
CA GLU A 275 1.75 -2.76 -17.82
C GLU A 275 3.20 -3.20 -18.11
N GLN A 276 4.08 -2.29 -18.52
CA GLN A 276 5.48 -2.62 -18.81
C GLN A 276 6.25 -3.16 -17.60
N ARG A 277 6.01 -2.64 -16.39
CA ARG A 277 6.78 -3.02 -15.19
C ARG A 277 6.17 -4.21 -14.46
N ALA A 278 4.86 -4.29 -14.36
CA ALA A 278 4.16 -5.30 -13.57
C ALA A 278 3.72 -6.52 -14.39
N ARG A 279 3.44 -6.36 -15.68
CA ARG A 279 3.09 -7.45 -16.62
C ARG A 279 4.31 -7.93 -17.41
N TRP A 280 5.13 -7.01 -17.91
CA TRP A 280 6.29 -7.32 -18.76
C TRP A 280 7.63 -7.11 -18.05
N LEU A 281 7.80 -7.76 -16.88
CA LEU A 281 9.01 -7.67 -16.07
C LEU A 281 10.28 -7.69 -16.94
N ARG A 282 10.99 -6.55 -16.98
CA ARG A 282 12.20 -6.40 -17.78
C ARG A 282 13.23 -7.40 -17.26
N LYS A 283 13.72 -8.28 -18.15
CA LYS A 283 14.81 -9.19 -17.83
C LYS A 283 16.09 -8.38 -17.68
N LEU A 284 16.51 -8.17 -16.44
CA LEU A 284 17.81 -7.61 -16.12
C LEU A 284 18.89 -8.68 -16.38
N ASP A 285 20.00 -8.27 -16.99
CA ASP A 285 21.13 -9.14 -17.33
C ASP A 285 22.42 -8.37 -17.11
N ALA A 286 23.00 -8.54 -15.91
CA ALA A 286 24.24 -7.88 -15.51
C ALA A 286 25.40 -8.25 -16.46
N SER A 287 25.42 -9.46 -17.02
CA SER A 287 26.48 -9.89 -17.94
C SER A 287 26.48 -9.12 -19.27
N ARG A 288 25.30 -8.61 -19.66
CA ARG A 288 25.12 -7.76 -20.84
C ARG A 288 25.10 -6.27 -20.50
N GLY A 289 25.39 -5.90 -19.24
CA GLY A 289 25.28 -4.52 -18.75
C GLY A 289 23.85 -4.00 -18.68
N VAL A 290 22.84 -4.87 -18.72
CA VAL A 290 21.42 -4.51 -18.66
C VAL A 290 21.00 -4.42 -17.20
N TYR A 291 21.30 -3.28 -16.59
CA TYR A 291 20.84 -2.90 -15.25
C TYR A 291 19.56 -2.07 -15.32
N GLU A 292 18.83 -1.96 -14.23
CA GLU A 292 17.62 -1.13 -14.18
C GLU A 292 17.95 0.33 -14.52
N MET A 293 19.01 0.87 -13.90
CA MET A 293 19.51 2.23 -14.11
C MET A 293 20.03 2.50 -15.54
N SER A 294 20.26 1.44 -16.34
CA SER A 294 20.61 1.60 -17.76
C SER A 294 19.40 1.94 -18.64
N CYS A 295 18.19 2.01 -18.09
CA CYS A 295 17.00 2.36 -18.86
C CYS A 295 17.07 3.81 -19.34
N GLN A 296 16.91 4.01 -20.66
CA GLN A 296 16.75 5.36 -21.21
C GLN A 296 15.42 6.00 -20.82
N ASN A 297 14.40 5.18 -20.52
CA ASN A 297 13.12 5.67 -20.03
C ASN A 297 13.19 5.80 -18.51
N VAL A 298 13.27 7.05 -18.04
CA VAL A 298 13.41 7.38 -16.61
C VAL A 298 12.25 6.86 -15.76
N PHE A 299 11.06 6.75 -16.34
CA PHE A 299 9.88 6.25 -15.62
C PHE A 299 9.95 4.74 -15.35
N LEU A 300 10.73 3.98 -16.12
CA LEU A 300 10.85 2.53 -15.93
C LEU A 300 11.82 2.10 -14.81
N ILE A 301 12.43 3.05 -14.12
CA ILE A 301 13.44 2.82 -13.07
C ILE A 301 12.75 2.89 -11.69
N GLU A 302 12.72 1.79 -10.93
CA GLU A 302 12.05 1.70 -9.62
C GLU A 302 12.56 2.74 -8.63
N GLU A 303 13.87 2.94 -8.57
CA GLU A 303 14.47 3.91 -7.64
C GLU A 303 14.00 5.35 -7.91
N LYS A 304 13.67 5.68 -9.17
CA LYS A 304 13.20 7.01 -9.57
C LYS A 304 11.69 7.14 -9.50
N LEU A 305 10.96 6.08 -9.83
CA LEU A 305 9.51 6.06 -9.82
C LEU A 305 8.98 4.74 -9.23
N PRO A 306 8.98 4.63 -7.90
CA PRO A 306 8.54 3.40 -7.23
C PRO A 306 7.07 3.10 -7.51
N LEU A 307 6.72 1.83 -7.74
CA LEU A 307 5.33 1.47 -8.10
C LEU A 307 4.31 1.80 -7.01
N HIS A 308 4.70 1.76 -5.74
CA HIS A 308 3.80 2.14 -4.64
C HIS A 308 3.47 3.63 -4.66
N ALA A 309 4.43 4.50 -4.99
CA ALA A 309 4.21 5.93 -5.19
C ALA A 309 3.30 6.20 -6.41
N VAL A 310 3.47 5.47 -7.50
CA VAL A 310 2.54 5.52 -8.65
C VAL A 310 1.12 5.09 -8.24
N ALA A 311 1.00 4.06 -7.40
CA ALA A 311 -0.29 3.64 -6.86
C ALA A 311 -0.93 4.73 -5.99
N MET A 312 -0.15 5.45 -5.18
CA MET A 312 -0.63 6.58 -4.38
C MET A 312 -1.07 7.78 -5.23
N TYR A 313 -0.37 8.05 -6.33
CA TYR A 313 -0.81 9.03 -7.32
C TYR A 313 -2.19 8.68 -7.90
N TYR A 314 -2.39 7.42 -8.32
CA TYR A 314 -3.70 6.99 -8.81
C TYR A 314 -4.77 6.93 -7.72
N HIS A 315 -4.42 6.59 -6.48
CA HIS A 315 -5.31 6.70 -5.33
C HIS A 315 -5.79 8.14 -5.14
N SER A 316 -4.88 9.11 -5.18
CA SER A 316 -5.22 10.53 -5.09
C SER A 316 -6.12 10.99 -6.24
N LEU A 317 -5.86 10.56 -7.49
CA LEU A 317 -6.72 10.90 -8.63
C LEU A 317 -8.14 10.36 -8.52
N PHE A 318 -8.29 9.07 -8.19
CA PHE A 318 -9.58 8.38 -8.26
C PHE A 318 -10.35 8.41 -6.95
N VAL A 319 -9.71 8.00 -5.85
CA VAL A 319 -10.33 7.97 -4.51
C VAL A 319 -10.38 9.38 -3.92
N GLY A 320 -9.33 10.18 -4.14
CA GLY A 320 -9.28 11.59 -3.75
C GLY A 320 -10.07 12.52 -4.67
N ASN A 321 -10.70 12.01 -5.74
CA ASN A 321 -11.49 12.79 -6.70
C ASN A 321 -10.73 14.00 -7.31
N GLN A 322 -9.45 13.80 -7.62
CA GLN A 322 -8.55 14.83 -8.18
C GLN A 322 -8.29 14.67 -9.68
N LEU A 323 -9.12 13.88 -10.36
CA LEU A 323 -9.02 13.69 -11.81
C LEU A 323 -9.30 15.03 -12.53
N PRO A 324 -8.37 15.54 -13.36
CA PRO A 324 -8.56 16.83 -14.00
C PRO A 324 -9.63 16.77 -15.08
N THR A 325 -10.29 17.89 -15.36
CA THR A 325 -11.43 17.96 -16.31
C THR A 325 -11.05 17.65 -17.76
N ASN A 326 -9.77 17.79 -18.09
CA ASN A 326 -9.19 17.45 -19.38
C ASN A 326 -8.74 15.97 -19.49
N ALA A 327 -8.97 15.15 -18.46
CA ALA A 327 -8.61 13.74 -18.49
C ALA A 327 -9.28 13.01 -19.66
N PRO A 328 -8.55 12.16 -20.42
CA PRO A 328 -9.11 11.46 -21.57
C PRO A 328 -10.25 10.52 -21.17
N LYS A 329 -11.43 10.69 -21.77
CA LYS A 329 -12.62 9.85 -21.52
C LYS A 329 -12.73 8.64 -22.47
N VAL A 330 -11.63 8.25 -23.09
CA VAL A 330 -11.57 7.18 -24.11
C VAL A 330 -11.19 5.82 -23.54
N TYR A 331 -10.66 5.77 -22.31
CA TYR A 331 -10.25 4.52 -21.67
C TYR A 331 -11.47 3.74 -21.17
N ALA A 332 -11.53 2.45 -21.51
CA ALA A 332 -12.59 1.56 -21.06
C ALA A 332 -12.50 1.35 -19.54
N PRO A 333 -13.61 1.32 -18.79
CA PRO A 333 -13.60 1.06 -17.35
C PRO A 333 -12.90 -0.25 -16.97
N LEU A 334 -13.06 -1.29 -17.79
CA LEU A 334 -12.40 -2.58 -17.61
C LEU A 334 -10.87 -2.45 -17.69
N PHE A 335 -10.35 -1.72 -18.67
CA PHE A 335 -8.90 -1.50 -18.81
C PHE A 335 -8.31 -0.76 -17.61
N LEU A 336 -9.03 0.28 -17.13
CA LEU A 336 -8.63 1.02 -15.94
C LEU A 336 -8.62 0.09 -14.73
N PHE A 337 -9.68 -0.68 -14.51
CA PHE A 337 -9.76 -1.66 -13.43
C PHE A 337 -8.60 -2.67 -13.48
N GLU A 338 -8.34 -3.31 -14.62
CA GLU A 338 -7.28 -4.31 -14.75
C GLU A 338 -5.89 -3.71 -14.46
N THR A 339 -5.62 -2.50 -14.95
CA THR A 339 -4.35 -1.81 -14.67
C THR A 339 -4.21 -1.45 -13.21
N ILE A 340 -5.30 -0.99 -12.60
CA ILE A 340 -5.32 -0.58 -11.20
C ILE A 340 -5.16 -1.78 -10.25
N VAL A 341 -5.65 -2.96 -10.61
CA VAL A 341 -5.45 -4.19 -9.83
C VAL A 341 -3.96 -4.52 -9.69
N TYR A 342 -3.10 -4.21 -10.68
CA TYR A 342 -1.65 -4.33 -10.54
C TYR A 342 -1.09 -3.38 -9.48
N LEU A 343 -1.50 -2.11 -9.48
CA LEU A 343 -1.06 -1.13 -8.49
C LEU A 343 -1.58 -1.44 -7.08
N ALA A 344 -2.83 -1.89 -6.98
CA ALA A 344 -3.39 -2.33 -5.72
C ALA A 344 -2.64 -3.55 -5.17
N GLU A 345 -2.28 -4.54 -6.00
CA GLU A 345 -1.45 -5.67 -5.58
C GLU A 345 -0.11 -5.20 -4.98
N VAL A 346 0.53 -4.19 -5.58
CA VAL A 346 1.76 -3.59 -5.04
C VAL A 346 1.51 -3.00 -3.65
N LEU A 347 0.41 -2.27 -3.45
CA LEU A 347 0.04 -1.68 -2.15
C LEU A 347 -0.30 -2.74 -1.09
N LEU A 348 -1.06 -3.79 -1.44
CA LEU A 348 -1.43 -4.87 -0.52
C LEU A 348 -0.23 -5.70 -0.06
N ARG A 349 0.88 -5.67 -0.81
CA ARG A 349 2.14 -6.34 -0.46
C ARG A 349 3.06 -5.52 0.45
N GLN A 350 2.78 -4.24 0.64
CA GLN A 350 3.51 -3.42 1.59
C GLN A 350 3.26 -3.91 3.01
N GLN A 351 4.15 -3.61 3.96
CA GLN A 351 4.01 -4.07 5.34
C GLN A 351 3.05 -3.17 6.12
N GLU A 352 2.97 -1.91 5.73
CA GLU A 352 2.31 -0.83 6.43
C GLU A 352 0.80 -0.81 6.12
N PRO A 353 -0.08 -0.91 7.14
CA PRO A 353 -1.52 -0.93 6.95
C PRO A 353 -2.13 0.27 6.21
N PRO A 354 -1.63 1.52 6.36
CA PRO A 354 -2.18 2.66 5.59
C PRO A 354 -2.08 2.47 4.08
N LEU A 355 -0.98 1.89 3.58
CA LEU A 355 -0.81 1.61 2.15
C LEU A 355 -1.73 0.47 1.71
N GLN A 356 -1.83 -0.60 2.52
CA GLN A 356 -2.76 -1.70 2.26
C GLN A 356 -4.21 -1.19 2.19
N TYR A 357 -4.59 -0.27 3.09
CA TYR A 357 -5.90 0.37 3.11
C TYR A 357 -6.16 1.14 1.81
N CYS A 358 -5.21 1.98 1.37
CA CYS A 358 -5.31 2.72 0.11
C CYS A 358 -5.46 1.76 -1.09
N GLY A 359 -4.75 0.63 -1.10
CA GLY A 359 -4.88 -0.40 -2.12
C GLY A 359 -6.28 -1.01 -2.19
N LEU A 360 -6.90 -1.28 -1.04
CA LEU A 360 -8.28 -1.78 -0.96
C LEU A 360 -9.29 -0.75 -1.47
N ARG A 361 -9.16 0.52 -1.04
CA ARG A 361 -10.05 1.61 -1.48
C ARG A 361 -9.96 1.88 -2.97
N LEU A 362 -8.76 1.78 -3.52
CA LEU A 362 -8.54 1.95 -4.95
C LEU A 362 -9.31 0.88 -5.76
N VAL A 363 -9.25 -0.39 -5.34
CA VAL A 363 -10.01 -1.47 -6.00
C VAL A 363 -11.51 -1.30 -5.81
N GLU A 364 -11.96 -0.98 -4.59
CA GLU A 364 -13.37 -0.72 -4.29
C GLU A 364 -13.95 0.37 -5.21
N HIS A 365 -13.22 1.49 -5.35
CA HIS A 365 -13.61 2.57 -6.26
C HIS A 365 -13.80 2.05 -7.68
N HIS A 366 -12.80 1.37 -8.25
CA HIS A 366 -12.89 0.92 -9.63
C HIS A 366 -13.92 -0.19 -9.85
N LEU A 367 -14.16 -1.07 -8.88
CA LEU A 367 -15.25 -2.04 -8.92
C LEU A 367 -16.61 -1.33 -9.03
N SER A 368 -16.81 -0.21 -8.32
CA SER A 368 -18.06 0.57 -8.40
C SER A 368 -18.28 1.25 -9.75
N THR A 369 -17.22 1.46 -10.54
CA THR A 369 -17.29 2.09 -11.86
C THR A 369 -17.58 1.11 -13.00
N LEU A 370 -17.51 -0.21 -12.75
CA LEU A 370 -17.76 -1.22 -13.76
C LEU A 370 -19.26 -1.29 -14.10
N GLN A 371 -19.58 -1.17 -15.39
CA GLN A 371 -20.95 -1.23 -15.90
C GLN A 371 -21.38 -2.65 -16.28
N HIS A 372 -20.42 -3.50 -16.60
CA HIS A 372 -20.62 -4.87 -17.04
C HIS A 372 -19.74 -5.81 -16.22
N SER A 373 -20.15 -7.07 -16.13
CA SER A 373 -19.34 -8.09 -15.49
C SER A 373 -18.00 -8.26 -16.23
N VAL A 374 -16.94 -8.42 -15.46
CA VAL A 374 -15.61 -8.73 -15.97
C VAL A 374 -15.65 -10.12 -16.62
N PRO A 375 -15.25 -10.24 -17.90
CA PRO A 375 -15.31 -11.51 -18.60
C PRO A 375 -14.31 -12.50 -18.02
N THR A 376 -14.62 -13.79 -18.04
CA THR A 376 -13.70 -14.83 -17.54
C THR A 376 -12.33 -14.78 -18.24
N SER A 377 -12.28 -14.32 -19.50
CA SER A 377 -11.02 -14.16 -20.24
C SER A 377 -10.01 -13.24 -19.54
N SER A 378 -10.47 -12.28 -18.72
CA SER A 378 -9.57 -11.42 -17.94
C SER A 378 -8.75 -12.20 -16.92
N LEU A 379 -9.26 -13.35 -16.42
CA LEU A 379 -8.51 -14.24 -15.51
C LEU A 379 -7.28 -14.90 -16.16
N GLN A 380 -7.06 -14.72 -17.47
CA GLN A 380 -5.78 -15.08 -18.10
C GLN A 380 -4.64 -14.17 -17.63
N LEU A 381 -4.95 -12.99 -17.09
CA LEU A 381 -3.98 -12.12 -16.44
C LEU A 381 -3.64 -12.68 -15.05
N ASP A 382 -2.36 -12.92 -14.82
CA ASP A 382 -1.80 -13.47 -13.59
C ASP A 382 -2.04 -12.57 -12.36
N VAL A 383 -2.25 -11.28 -12.59
CA VAL A 383 -2.49 -10.28 -11.54
C VAL A 383 -3.70 -10.62 -10.68
N HIS A 384 -4.77 -11.19 -11.24
CA HIS A 384 -5.96 -11.52 -10.45
C HIS A 384 -5.64 -12.56 -9.38
N LYS A 385 -4.81 -13.56 -9.71
CA LYS A 385 -4.32 -14.54 -8.74
C LYS A 385 -3.45 -13.86 -7.68
N ARG A 386 -2.46 -13.08 -8.10
CA ARG A 386 -1.53 -12.38 -7.18
C ARG A 386 -2.27 -11.43 -6.23
N PHE A 387 -3.24 -10.70 -6.75
CA PHE A 387 -4.10 -9.80 -5.99
C PHE A 387 -4.96 -10.56 -4.98
N CYS A 388 -5.65 -11.61 -5.41
CA CYS A 388 -6.46 -12.44 -4.52
C CYS A 388 -5.63 -13.07 -3.40
N GLU A 389 -4.42 -13.55 -3.67
CA GLU A 389 -3.49 -14.07 -2.66
C GLU A 389 -3.11 -12.99 -1.63
N ALA A 390 -2.73 -11.80 -2.10
CA ALA A 390 -2.39 -10.67 -1.23
C ALA A 390 -3.60 -10.22 -0.37
N LEU A 391 -4.77 -10.12 -0.98
CA LEU A 391 -6.02 -9.77 -0.32
C LEU A 391 -6.41 -10.79 0.75
N CYS A 392 -6.35 -12.08 0.44
CA CYS A 392 -6.66 -13.14 1.40
C CYS A 392 -5.65 -13.19 2.55
N LYS A 393 -4.38 -12.85 2.30
CA LYS A 393 -3.38 -12.70 3.37
C LYS A 393 -3.78 -11.60 4.36
N ILE A 394 -4.23 -10.45 3.86
CA ILE A 394 -4.72 -9.35 4.71
C ILE A 394 -5.96 -9.80 5.50
N VAL A 395 -6.96 -10.36 4.83
CA VAL A 395 -8.20 -10.83 5.46
C VAL A 395 -7.95 -11.86 6.55
N GLY A 396 -7.04 -12.81 6.31
CA GLY A 396 -6.75 -13.88 7.26
C GLY A 396 -5.82 -13.48 8.41
N TYR A 397 -4.86 -12.59 8.16
CA TYR A 397 -3.70 -12.43 9.06
C TYR A 397 -3.38 -10.99 9.46
N SER A 398 -4.03 -9.97 8.90
CA SER A 398 -3.77 -8.59 9.33
C SER A 398 -4.19 -8.39 10.80
N PRO A 399 -3.36 -7.73 11.62
CA PRO A 399 -3.72 -7.39 13.00
C PRO A 399 -4.85 -6.35 13.05
N GLN A 400 -4.98 -5.52 12.02
CA GLN A 400 -5.94 -4.42 11.97
C GLN A 400 -7.35 -4.94 11.61
N VAL A 401 -8.27 -4.91 12.57
CA VAL A 401 -9.66 -5.39 12.39
C VAL A 401 -10.38 -4.65 11.27
N ALA A 402 -10.25 -3.32 11.22
CA ALA A 402 -10.86 -2.49 10.17
C ALA A 402 -10.36 -2.89 8.78
N LEU A 403 -9.07 -3.19 8.66
CA LEU A 403 -8.48 -3.64 7.40
C LEU A 403 -8.97 -5.02 6.99
N ARG A 404 -9.10 -5.96 7.93
CA ARG A 404 -9.71 -7.28 7.64
C ARG A 404 -11.16 -7.14 7.18
N GLN A 405 -11.95 -6.28 7.82
CA GLN A 405 -13.34 -6.04 7.45
C GLN A 405 -13.46 -5.43 6.04
N LEU A 406 -12.64 -4.41 5.74
CA LEU A 406 -12.58 -3.83 4.40
C LEU A 406 -12.10 -4.86 3.37
N GLY A 407 -11.09 -5.67 3.71
CA GLY A 407 -10.59 -6.72 2.84
C GLY A 407 -11.65 -7.77 2.48
N ILE A 408 -12.46 -8.21 3.45
CA ILE A 408 -13.59 -9.13 3.22
C ILE A 408 -14.62 -8.48 2.30
N HIS A 409 -14.92 -7.20 2.52
CA HIS A 409 -15.85 -6.45 1.70
C HIS A 409 -15.38 -6.38 0.24
N VAL A 410 -14.13 -5.97 0.03
CA VAL A 410 -13.50 -5.87 -1.30
C VAL A 410 -13.41 -7.24 -1.96
N LEU A 411 -13.04 -8.30 -1.23
CA LEU A 411 -12.98 -9.66 -1.76
C LEU A 411 -14.34 -10.10 -2.33
N ARG A 412 -15.42 -9.82 -1.60
CA ARG A 412 -16.78 -10.13 -2.07
C ARG A 412 -17.14 -9.34 -3.31
N GLN A 413 -16.92 -8.02 -3.31
CA GLN A 413 -17.21 -7.20 -4.48
C GLN A 413 -16.40 -7.65 -5.70
N PHE A 414 -15.11 -7.95 -5.49
CA PHE A 414 -14.19 -8.39 -6.52
C PHE A 414 -14.67 -9.69 -7.17
N VAL A 415 -15.01 -10.72 -6.38
CA VAL A 415 -15.55 -11.97 -6.92
C VAL A 415 -16.85 -11.69 -7.70
N LEU A 416 -17.77 -10.92 -7.11
CA LEU A 416 -19.08 -10.65 -7.72
C LEU A 416 -19.01 -9.81 -9.01
N ALA A 417 -17.92 -9.08 -9.24
CA ALA A 417 -17.73 -8.30 -10.45
C ALA A 417 -17.52 -9.15 -11.70
N PHE A 418 -17.11 -10.42 -11.58
CA PHE A 418 -16.90 -11.30 -12.73
C PHE A 418 -18.21 -11.94 -13.23
N ASP A 419 -18.20 -12.43 -14.47
CA ASP A 419 -19.25 -13.32 -14.97
C ASP A 419 -19.29 -14.65 -14.19
N ASP A 420 -20.31 -15.49 -14.40
CA ASP A 420 -20.50 -16.69 -13.58
C ASP A 420 -19.35 -17.69 -13.66
N HIS A 421 -18.71 -17.80 -14.83
CA HIS A 421 -17.55 -18.67 -15.01
C HIS A 421 -16.30 -18.09 -14.34
N GLY A 422 -16.09 -16.78 -14.39
CA GLY A 422 -15.04 -16.11 -13.64
C GLY A 422 -15.22 -16.24 -12.13
N LYS A 423 -16.45 -16.04 -11.61
CA LYS A 423 -16.79 -16.27 -10.20
C LYS A 423 -16.41 -17.69 -9.75
N TYR A 424 -16.80 -18.69 -10.54
CA TYR A 424 -16.49 -20.10 -10.26
C TYR A 424 -14.98 -20.35 -10.18
N LEU A 425 -14.21 -19.87 -11.16
CA LEU A 425 -12.77 -20.10 -11.22
C LEU A 425 -12.02 -19.42 -10.07
N ILE A 426 -12.39 -18.19 -9.71
CA ILE A 426 -11.79 -17.47 -8.58
C ILE A 426 -12.06 -18.24 -7.28
N LEU A 427 -13.32 -18.62 -7.02
CA LEU A 427 -13.71 -19.34 -5.82
C LEU A 427 -13.03 -20.72 -5.72
N LYS A 428 -12.99 -21.48 -6.83
CA LYS A 428 -12.33 -22.79 -6.89
C LYS A 428 -10.83 -22.66 -6.62
N ASN A 429 -10.17 -21.67 -7.24
CA ASN A 429 -8.76 -21.43 -7.03
C ASN A 429 -8.46 -21.06 -5.58
N LEU A 430 -9.16 -20.07 -5.02
CA LEU A 430 -8.97 -19.61 -3.65
C LEU A 430 -9.21 -20.72 -2.62
N MET A 431 -10.30 -21.48 -2.74
CA MET A 431 -10.56 -22.60 -1.81
C MET A 431 -9.54 -23.74 -1.94
N GLY A 432 -8.90 -23.88 -3.09
CA GLY A 432 -7.82 -24.86 -3.31
C GLY A 432 -6.46 -24.42 -2.77
N THR A 433 -6.21 -23.12 -2.61
CA THR A 433 -4.89 -22.59 -2.21
C THR A 433 -4.85 -22.06 -0.77
N LEU A 434 -5.99 -21.67 -0.20
CA LEU A 434 -6.05 -21.09 1.15
C LEU A 434 -5.95 -22.15 2.25
N GLN A 435 -5.33 -21.77 3.37
CA GLN A 435 -5.22 -22.62 4.56
C GLN A 435 -6.17 -22.18 5.69
N HIS A 436 -6.65 -20.94 5.67
CA HIS A 436 -7.49 -20.39 6.73
C HIS A 436 -8.93 -20.97 6.67
N GLY A 437 -9.30 -21.77 7.67
CA GLY A 437 -10.59 -22.48 7.74
C GLY A 437 -11.82 -21.56 7.66
N GLY A 438 -11.84 -20.47 8.44
CA GLY A 438 -12.92 -19.48 8.39
C GLY A 438 -13.11 -18.81 7.02
N LEU A 439 -12.02 -18.45 6.34
CA LEU A 439 -12.07 -17.84 5.01
C LEU A 439 -12.54 -18.84 3.95
N MET A 440 -12.10 -20.10 4.02
CA MET A 440 -12.66 -21.17 3.16
C MET A 440 -14.17 -21.32 3.37
N GLY A 441 -14.61 -21.30 4.62
CA GLY A 441 -16.02 -21.34 4.98
C GLY A 441 -16.83 -20.18 4.38
N TYR A 442 -16.28 -18.97 4.47
CA TYR A 442 -16.85 -17.76 3.86
C TYR A 442 -16.96 -17.88 2.33
N LEU A 443 -15.91 -18.35 1.65
CA LEU A 443 -15.91 -18.55 0.20
C LEU A 443 -16.90 -19.64 -0.24
N GLY A 444 -16.99 -20.74 0.50
CA GLY A 444 -18.00 -21.77 0.28
C GLY A 444 -19.42 -21.24 0.48
N GLY A 445 -19.63 -20.41 1.50
CA GLY A 445 -20.89 -19.69 1.74
C GLY A 445 -21.24 -18.77 0.58
N MET A 446 -20.26 -18.04 0.03
CA MET A 446 -20.43 -17.18 -1.14
C MET A 446 -20.84 -17.98 -2.39
N TYR A 447 -20.20 -19.13 -2.63
CA TYR A 447 -20.62 -20.04 -3.70
C TYR A 447 -22.07 -20.51 -3.52
N LYS A 448 -22.43 -20.92 -2.31
CA LYS A 448 -23.81 -21.29 -1.98
C LYS A 448 -24.81 -20.17 -2.27
N ASP A 449 -24.48 -18.93 -1.92
CA ASP A 449 -25.33 -17.75 -2.19
C ASP A 449 -25.52 -17.50 -3.69
N LEU A 450 -24.47 -17.71 -4.49
CA LEU A 450 -24.56 -17.61 -5.95
C LEU A 450 -25.50 -18.67 -6.53
N VAL A 451 -25.39 -19.92 -6.06
CA VAL A 451 -26.26 -21.02 -6.49
C VAL A 451 -27.71 -20.75 -6.04
N ASP A 452 -27.95 -20.27 -4.82
CA ASP A 452 -29.31 -19.89 -4.35
C ASP A 452 -29.95 -18.83 -5.25
N LYS A 453 -29.17 -17.80 -5.58
CA LYS A 453 -29.65 -16.73 -6.46
C LYS A 453 -30.05 -17.27 -7.83
N ALA A 454 -29.25 -18.17 -8.39
CA ALA A 454 -29.54 -18.81 -9.68
C ALA A 454 -30.76 -19.76 -9.59
N LEU A 455 -30.92 -20.50 -8.50
CA LEU A 455 -32.12 -21.33 -8.24
C LEU A 455 -33.41 -20.50 -8.13
N GLY A 456 -33.30 -19.23 -7.71
CA GLY A 456 -34.44 -18.31 -7.63
C GLY A 456 -34.84 -17.67 -8.97
N GLN A 457 -34.04 -17.80 -10.02
CA GLN A 457 -34.30 -17.19 -11.32
C GLN A 457 -35.05 -18.17 -12.25
N SER A 458 -35.96 -17.65 -13.08
CA SER A 458 -36.73 -18.47 -14.03
C SER A 458 -35.94 -18.91 -15.27
N GLY A 459 -34.70 -18.46 -15.42
CA GLY A 459 -33.83 -18.76 -16.56
C GLY A 459 -33.14 -20.13 -16.46
N PRO A 460 -32.45 -20.56 -17.52
CA PRO A 460 -31.61 -21.75 -17.46
C PRO A 460 -30.51 -21.57 -16.41
N MET A 461 -30.29 -22.61 -15.60
CA MET A 461 -29.23 -22.62 -14.60
C MET A 461 -27.86 -22.49 -15.30
N PRO A 462 -26.98 -21.58 -14.87
CA PRO A 462 -25.61 -21.55 -15.36
C PRO A 462 -24.91 -22.89 -15.13
N GLU A 463 -24.13 -23.35 -16.11
CA GLU A 463 -23.43 -24.65 -16.06
C GLU A 463 -22.50 -24.77 -14.85
N VAL A 464 -21.90 -23.65 -14.42
CA VAL A 464 -21.00 -23.61 -13.26
C VAL A 464 -21.71 -23.90 -11.94
N TYR A 465 -23.03 -23.75 -11.89
CA TYR A 465 -23.86 -23.96 -10.71
C TYR A 465 -24.70 -25.25 -10.79
N SER A 466 -24.48 -26.09 -11.81
CA SER A 466 -25.17 -27.36 -11.97
C SER A 466 -24.26 -28.47 -12.52
N GLY A 467 -24.70 -29.72 -12.40
CA GLY A 467 -24.04 -30.87 -13.01
C GLY A 467 -22.57 -31.03 -12.60
N LYS A 468 -21.70 -31.24 -13.59
CA LYS A 468 -20.29 -31.60 -13.37
C LYS A 468 -19.51 -30.55 -12.57
N LEU A 469 -19.63 -29.27 -12.94
CA LEU A 469 -18.85 -28.20 -12.30
C LEU A 469 -19.30 -27.94 -10.86
N PHE A 470 -20.59 -28.03 -10.60
CA PHE A 470 -21.15 -27.98 -9.25
C PHE A 470 -20.64 -29.13 -8.38
N ARG A 471 -20.70 -30.36 -8.92
CA ARG A 471 -20.17 -31.56 -8.25
C ARG A 471 -18.67 -31.43 -7.96
N GLU A 472 -17.87 -30.95 -8.92
CA GLU A 472 -16.44 -30.69 -8.71
C GLU A 472 -16.20 -29.67 -7.59
N MET A 473 -16.98 -28.58 -7.52
CA MET A 473 -16.85 -27.58 -6.47
C MET A 473 -17.13 -28.17 -5.08
N LEU A 474 -18.18 -28.97 -4.97
CA LEU A 474 -18.51 -29.63 -3.70
C LEU A 474 -17.43 -30.63 -3.30
N LEU A 475 -17.07 -31.57 -4.16
CA LEU A 475 -16.15 -32.66 -3.81
C LEU A 475 -14.70 -32.19 -3.63
N LEU A 476 -14.22 -31.24 -4.44
CA LEU A 476 -12.81 -30.84 -4.41
C LEU A 476 -12.50 -29.66 -3.49
N CYS A 477 -13.49 -28.83 -3.15
CA CYS A 477 -13.26 -27.60 -2.39
C CYS A 477 -14.00 -27.59 -1.05
N VAL A 478 -15.32 -27.80 -1.07
CA VAL A 478 -16.18 -27.63 0.11
C VAL A 478 -16.14 -28.85 1.03
N CYS A 479 -16.47 -30.02 0.48
CA CYS A 479 -16.70 -31.27 1.20
C CYS A 479 -15.44 -32.12 1.31
N VAL A 480 -14.33 -31.52 1.73
CA VAL A 480 -13.03 -32.18 1.85
C VAL A 480 -12.70 -32.39 3.32
N LEU A 481 -12.42 -33.63 3.71
CA LEU A 481 -11.87 -33.98 5.03
C LEU A 481 -10.33 -34.11 4.95
N PRO A 482 -9.56 -33.16 5.51
CA PRO A 482 -8.10 -33.26 5.48
C PRO A 482 -7.60 -34.50 6.22
N HIS A 483 -6.74 -35.31 5.61
CA HIS A 483 -6.22 -36.54 6.23
C HIS A 483 -7.27 -37.58 6.63
N ASP A 484 -8.46 -37.51 6.05
CA ASP A 484 -9.51 -38.53 6.22
C ASP A 484 -9.85 -38.72 7.71
N VAL A 485 -10.06 -39.96 8.18
CA VAL A 485 -10.36 -40.28 9.58
C VAL A 485 -9.30 -39.78 10.59
N LYS A 486 -8.08 -39.49 10.13
CA LYS A 486 -6.99 -38.96 10.96
C LYS A 486 -6.96 -37.43 11.03
N SER A 487 -7.95 -36.75 10.46
CA SER A 487 -8.09 -35.29 10.52
C SER A 487 -8.04 -34.79 11.96
N ASP A 488 -7.28 -33.72 12.20
CA ASP A 488 -7.48 -32.92 13.40
C ASP A 488 -8.79 -32.13 13.26
N LEU A 489 -9.85 -32.63 13.88
CA LEU A 489 -11.18 -32.04 13.76
C LEU A 489 -11.30 -30.68 14.43
N LEU A 490 -10.48 -30.40 15.45
CA LEU A 490 -10.49 -29.11 16.13
C LEU A 490 -9.87 -28.04 15.24
N LEU A 491 -8.73 -28.34 14.63
CA LEU A 491 -8.04 -27.45 13.68
C LEU A 491 -8.91 -27.11 12.47
N HIS A 492 -9.70 -28.06 11.98
CA HIS A 492 -10.55 -27.88 10.79
C HIS A 492 -12.03 -27.67 11.11
N SER A 493 -12.36 -27.40 12.37
CA SER A 493 -13.74 -27.28 12.85
C SER A 493 -14.57 -26.26 12.08
N ASP A 494 -14.05 -25.04 11.87
CA ASP A 494 -14.70 -24.00 11.08
C ASP A 494 -15.03 -24.49 9.66
N ARG A 495 -14.05 -25.08 8.97
CA ARG A 495 -14.23 -25.57 7.60
C ARG A 495 -15.33 -26.63 7.54
N LEU A 496 -15.28 -27.61 8.44
CA LEU A 496 -16.24 -28.71 8.51
C LEU A 496 -17.64 -28.20 8.85
N CYS A 497 -17.74 -27.25 9.77
CA CYS A 497 -19.01 -26.60 10.11
C CYS A 497 -19.65 -25.93 8.87
N HIS A 498 -18.86 -25.21 8.08
CA HIS A 498 -19.37 -24.58 6.86
C HIS A 498 -19.78 -25.62 5.82
N ALA A 499 -18.98 -26.67 5.61
CA ALA A 499 -19.32 -27.75 4.69
C ALA A 499 -20.66 -28.41 5.07
N LEU A 500 -20.85 -28.77 6.34
CA LEU A 500 -22.10 -29.36 6.83
C LEU A 500 -23.30 -28.42 6.70
N ASN A 501 -23.11 -27.12 6.93
CA ASN A 501 -24.16 -26.12 6.73
C ASN A 501 -24.55 -25.97 5.25
N ILE A 502 -23.59 -26.04 4.34
CA ILE A 502 -23.85 -26.03 2.88
C ILE A 502 -24.61 -27.28 2.45
N LEU A 503 -24.24 -28.46 2.96
CA LEU A 503 -24.95 -29.71 2.68
C LEU A 503 -26.40 -29.67 3.18
N ARG A 504 -26.61 -29.19 4.42
CA ARG A 504 -27.96 -28.97 4.98
C ARG A 504 -28.80 -28.07 4.10
N TYR A 505 -28.19 -26.98 3.62
CA TYR A 505 -28.86 -26.03 2.77
C TYR A 505 -29.29 -26.66 1.44
N PHE A 506 -28.38 -27.31 0.71
CA PHE A 506 -28.72 -27.92 -0.58
C PHE A 506 -29.70 -29.07 -0.46
N ALA A 507 -29.60 -29.90 0.58
CA ALA A 507 -30.57 -30.96 0.86
C ALA A 507 -31.99 -30.38 1.08
N ALA A 508 -32.11 -29.27 1.80
CA ALA A 508 -33.40 -28.65 2.06
C ALA A 508 -33.95 -27.87 0.85
N ARG A 509 -33.06 -27.20 0.09
CA ARG A 509 -33.43 -26.29 -1.00
C ARG A 509 -33.64 -27.00 -2.33
N ASP A 510 -32.70 -27.84 -2.75
CA ASP A 510 -32.67 -28.43 -4.10
C ASP A 510 -33.43 -29.75 -4.19
N LYS A 511 -34.73 -29.73 -3.87
CA LYS A 511 -35.57 -30.94 -3.84
C LYS A 511 -35.85 -31.54 -5.22
N ASN A 512 -35.60 -30.79 -6.29
CA ASN A 512 -35.82 -31.25 -7.67
C ASN A 512 -34.51 -31.64 -8.37
N ASP A 513 -33.37 -31.59 -7.65
CA ASP A 513 -32.03 -31.90 -8.17
C ASP A 513 -31.61 -31.04 -9.36
N VAL A 514 -32.01 -29.77 -9.36
CA VAL A 514 -31.67 -28.83 -10.42
C VAL A 514 -30.15 -28.62 -10.50
N THR A 515 -29.46 -28.66 -9.35
CA THR A 515 -28.00 -28.52 -9.29
C THR A 515 -27.26 -29.84 -9.56
N GLY A 516 -27.92 -30.99 -9.40
CA GLY A 516 -27.26 -32.30 -9.36
C GLY A 516 -26.69 -32.66 -7.98
N PHE A 517 -27.10 -31.97 -6.92
CA PHE A 517 -26.70 -32.25 -5.54
C PHE A 517 -26.97 -33.70 -5.12
N TRP A 518 -28.13 -34.24 -5.44
CA TRP A 518 -28.53 -35.59 -5.03
C TRP A 518 -27.78 -36.67 -5.81
N GLN A 519 -27.38 -36.38 -7.05
CA GLN A 519 -26.47 -37.23 -7.81
C GLN A 519 -25.06 -37.26 -7.22
N ALA A 520 -24.60 -36.14 -6.65
CA ALA A 520 -23.29 -36.05 -5.99
C ALA A 520 -23.29 -36.61 -4.55
N LEU A 521 -24.46 -36.69 -3.91
CA LEU A 521 -24.59 -37.06 -2.49
C LEU A 521 -23.93 -38.40 -2.12
N PRO A 522 -24.04 -39.50 -2.88
CA PRO A 522 -23.40 -40.77 -2.53
C PRO A 522 -21.87 -40.67 -2.40
N GLU A 523 -21.26 -39.80 -3.20
CA GLU A 523 -19.82 -39.55 -3.12
C GLU A 523 -19.47 -38.66 -1.93
N ILE A 524 -20.28 -37.63 -1.65
CA ILE A 524 -20.14 -36.79 -0.46
C ILE A 524 -20.27 -37.63 0.82
N GLU A 525 -21.19 -38.60 0.85
CA GLU A 525 -21.33 -39.52 1.97
C GLU A 525 -20.05 -40.33 2.19
N LYS A 526 -19.52 -40.91 1.10
CA LYS A 526 -18.32 -41.73 1.12
C LYS A 526 -17.04 -40.95 1.45
N GLU A 527 -16.88 -39.75 0.91
CA GLU A 527 -15.63 -38.97 1.01
C GLU A 527 -15.59 -38.03 2.22
N LEU A 528 -16.75 -37.60 2.73
CA LEU A 528 -16.82 -36.69 3.87
C LEU A 528 -17.62 -37.26 5.03
N LEU A 529 -18.91 -37.58 4.85
CA LEU A 529 -19.79 -37.81 6.01
C LEU A 529 -19.46 -39.08 6.79
N ASP A 530 -19.20 -40.19 6.10
CA ASP A 530 -18.87 -41.46 6.75
C ASP A 530 -17.49 -41.41 7.44
N PRO A 531 -16.43 -40.90 6.79
CA PRO A 531 -15.17 -40.67 7.48
C PRO A 531 -15.25 -39.67 8.63
N LEU A 532 -16.00 -38.57 8.48
CA LEU A 532 -16.19 -37.58 9.53
C LEU A 532 -16.93 -38.16 10.73
N GLY A 533 -17.97 -38.98 10.51
CA GLY A 533 -18.65 -39.69 11.58
C GLY A 533 -17.71 -40.62 12.36
N THR A 534 -16.85 -41.32 11.65
CA THR A 534 -15.81 -42.19 12.23
C THR A 534 -14.78 -41.38 13.02
N ALA A 535 -14.28 -40.29 12.44
CA ALA A 535 -13.34 -39.37 13.08
C ALA A 535 -13.93 -38.75 14.35
N LEU A 536 -15.18 -38.27 14.30
CA LEU A 536 -15.88 -37.68 15.46
C LEU A 536 -16.00 -38.68 16.60
N ASN A 537 -16.37 -39.93 16.31
CA ASN A 537 -16.44 -40.98 17.32
C ASN A 537 -15.09 -41.25 17.98
N PHE A 538 -14.01 -41.32 17.18
CA PHE A 538 -12.66 -41.52 17.70
C PHE A 538 -12.15 -40.35 18.52
N SER A 539 -12.22 -39.13 17.98
CA SER A 539 -11.79 -37.91 18.69
C SER A 539 -12.58 -37.74 19.98
N MET A 540 -13.91 -37.89 19.96
CA MET A 540 -14.74 -37.75 21.15
C MET A 540 -14.39 -38.77 22.24
N ALA A 541 -14.23 -40.05 21.86
CA ALA A 541 -13.84 -41.10 22.80
C ALA A 541 -12.45 -40.84 23.40
N HIS A 542 -11.51 -40.38 22.57
CA HIS A 542 -10.15 -40.04 22.96
C HIS A 542 -10.11 -38.90 24.00
N TYR A 543 -10.75 -37.76 23.71
CA TYR A 543 -10.76 -36.62 24.63
C TYR A 543 -11.50 -36.93 25.94
N LYS A 544 -12.62 -37.69 25.88
CA LYS A 544 -13.35 -38.12 27.08
C LYS A 544 -12.52 -39.06 27.96
N ALA A 545 -11.86 -40.06 27.36
CA ALA A 545 -10.97 -40.97 28.09
C ALA A 545 -9.78 -40.24 28.71
N TYR A 546 -9.20 -39.26 28.00
CA TYR A 546 -8.09 -38.49 28.52
C TYR A 546 -8.51 -37.57 29.67
N LYS A 547 -9.66 -36.89 29.56
CA LYS A 547 -10.24 -36.13 30.67
C LYS A 547 -10.39 -36.99 31.92
N GLU A 548 -10.91 -38.21 31.78
CA GLU A 548 -11.04 -39.15 32.91
C GLU A 548 -9.68 -39.54 33.52
N ARG A 549 -8.63 -39.72 32.71
CA ARG A 549 -7.26 -39.98 33.21
C ARG A 549 -6.70 -38.80 34.01
N VAL A 550 -6.93 -37.57 33.54
CA VAL A 550 -6.50 -36.34 34.24
C VAL A 550 -7.30 -36.15 35.54
N GLU A 551 -8.59 -36.47 35.54
CA GLU A 551 -9.44 -36.49 36.74
C GLU A 551 -9.01 -37.57 37.75
N LYS A 552 -8.41 -38.67 37.29
CA LYS A 552 -7.84 -39.72 38.16
C LYS A 552 -6.39 -39.46 38.58
N GLY A 553 -5.77 -38.36 38.12
CA GLY A 553 -4.38 -38.02 38.46
C GLY A 553 -3.34 -38.93 37.79
N GLN A 554 -3.70 -39.63 36.72
CA GLN A 554 -2.83 -40.58 36.01
C GLN A 554 -1.94 -39.90 34.95
N SER A 555 -1.77 -38.58 34.99
CA SER A 555 -1.24 -37.77 33.88
C SER A 555 0.29 -37.80 33.72
N ALA A 556 1.00 -38.75 34.32
CA ALA A 556 2.45 -38.81 34.21
C ALA A 556 2.88 -39.54 32.91
N SER A 557 3.55 -38.79 32.04
CA SER A 557 4.47 -39.18 30.95
C SER A 557 4.03 -39.72 29.58
N ASP A 558 2.86 -40.32 29.35
CA ASP A 558 2.79 -41.25 28.20
C ASP A 558 2.24 -40.74 26.85
N ASP A 559 1.87 -39.46 26.71
CA ASP A 559 1.53 -38.91 25.38
C ASP A 559 2.24 -37.58 25.14
N GLU A 560 3.53 -37.64 24.76
CA GLU A 560 4.26 -36.46 24.24
C GLU A 560 3.48 -35.77 23.12
N LEU A 561 2.77 -36.54 22.29
CA LEU A 561 1.96 -36.05 21.18
C LEU A 561 0.74 -35.26 21.69
N MET A 562 0.09 -35.71 22.77
CA MET A 562 -1.04 -35.00 23.37
C MET A 562 -0.58 -33.81 24.21
N GLN A 563 0.57 -33.89 24.88
CA GLN A 563 1.15 -32.74 25.56
C GLN A 563 1.46 -31.63 24.54
N ARG A 564 1.97 -32.00 23.35
CA ARG A 564 2.10 -31.07 22.21
C ARG A 564 0.74 -30.54 21.72
N GLN A 565 -0.28 -31.39 21.54
CA GLN A 565 -1.61 -30.92 21.10
C GLN A 565 -2.28 -30.00 22.12
N LEU A 566 -2.24 -30.34 23.41
CA LEU A 566 -2.78 -29.52 24.50
C LEU A 566 -2.01 -28.22 24.63
N ASN A 567 -0.69 -28.24 24.50
CA ASN A 567 0.11 -27.04 24.52
C ASN A 567 -0.19 -26.17 23.28
N MET A 568 -0.36 -26.73 22.08
CA MET A 568 -0.80 -25.96 20.90
C MET A 568 -2.22 -25.39 21.06
N LEU A 569 -3.16 -26.15 21.66
CA LEU A 569 -4.51 -25.68 21.95
C LEU A 569 -4.49 -24.56 23.00
N ALA A 570 -3.68 -24.70 24.06
CA ALA A 570 -3.48 -23.68 25.08
C ALA A 570 -2.86 -22.41 24.48
N VAL A 571 -1.89 -22.55 23.60
CA VAL A 571 -1.27 -21.45 22.85
C VAL A 571 -2.30 -20.77 21.93
N ASN A 572 -3.19 -21.52 21.25
CA ASN A 572 -4.26 -20.91 20.45
C ASN A 572 -5.29 -20.14 21.30
N ILE A 573 -5.52 -20.57 22.55
CA ILE A 573 -6.35 -19.84 23.51
C ILE A 573 -5.63 -18.57 24.00
N SER A 574 -4.32 -18.62 24.27
CA SER A 574 -3.56 -17.46 24.74
C SER A 574 -3.17 -16.47 23.63
N ASN A 575 -2.97 -16.93 22.39
CA ASN A 575 -2.34 -16.16 21.32
C ASN A 575 -3.34 -15.48 20.38
N SER A 576 -4.47 -15.02 20.88
CA SER A 576 -5.32 -14.08 20.12
C SER A 576 -4.65 -12.70 19.90
N GLY A 577 -3.34 -12.52 20.16
CA GLY A 577 -2.64 -11.26 19.94
C GLY A 577 -1.14 -11.28 19.61
N MET A 578 -0.43 -12.40 19.47
CA MET A 578 1.02 -12.36 19.15
C MET A 578 1.40 -13.41 18.12
N ALA A 579 1.61 -12.95 16.89
CA ALA A 579 2.22 -13.70 15.79
C ALA A 579 3.74 -13.55 15.86
N GLY A 580 4.47 -14.67 15.78
CA GLY A 580 5.92 -14.68 15.55
C GLY A 580 6.78 -14.83 16.80
N GLY A 581 7.25 -16.05 17.06
CA GLY A 581 8.27 -16.35 18.05
C GLY A 581 8.63 -17.84 18.00
N ASP A 582 9.93 -18.15 17.95
CA ASP A 582 10.51 -19.40 17.48
C ASP A 582 10.01 -20.69 18.17
N ALA A 583 9.80 -21.72 17.35
CA ALA A 583 9.15 -23.00 17.65
C ALA A 583 9.91 -23.97 18.59
N GLU A 584 10.87 -23.50 19.40
CA GLU A 584 11.62 -24.34 20.34
C GLU A 584 11.65 -23.83 21.79
N SER A 585 10.93 -22.74 22.12
CA SER A 585 10.74 -22.39 23.52
C SER A 585 9.86 -23.42 24.21
N LYS A 586 10.44 -24.19 25.14
CA LYS A 586 9.78 -25.20 25.98
C LYS A 586 8.39 -24.72 26.43
N LEU A 587 7.35 -25.28 25.83
CA LEU A 587 5.95 -24.99 26.12
C LEU A 587 5.68 -25.23 27.62
N PRO A 588 5.04 -24.29 28.34
CA PRO A 588 4.85 -24.40 29.78
C PRO A 588 4.01 -25.65 30.15
N ASP A 589 4.40 -26.34 31.22
CA ASP A 589 3.62 -27.46 31.76
C ASP A 589 2.38 -26.90 32.47
N ILE A 590 1.29 -26.82 31.71
CA ILE A 590 -0.02 -26.37 32.18
C ILE A 590 -0.48 -27.19 33.39
N GLY A 591 -1.02 -26.50 34.39
CA GLY A 591 -1.51 -27.10 35.62
C GLY A 591 -2.66 -28.09 35.38
N ARG A 592 -2.93 -28.97 36.35
CA ARG A 592 -4.01 -29.98 36.22
C ARG A 592 -5.38 -29.36 35.91
N GLN A 593 -5.69 -28.22 36.54
CA GLN A 593 -6.95 -27.51 36.31
C GLN A 593 -7.03 -26.95 34.90
N GLU A 594 -5.98 -26.29 34.42
CA GLU A 594 -5.89 -25.75 33.06
C GLU A 594 -6.01 -26.87 32.01
N LYS A 595 -5.37 -28.03 32.24
CA LYS A 595 -5.54 -29.23 31.39
C LYS A 595 -7.01 -29.66 31.32
N LEU A 596 -7.72 -29.68 32.44
CA LEU A 596 -9.15 -30.03 32.46
C LEU A 596 -10.00 -28.99 31.72
N ASP A 597 -9.68 -27.71 31.84
CA ASP A 597 -10.42 -26.62 31.19
C ASP A 597 -10.22 -26.64 29.66
N VAL A 598 -8.99 -26.86 29.17
CA VAL A 598 -8.70 -27.03 27.74
C VAL A 598 -9.41 -28.26 27.16
N LEU A 599 -9.42 -29.37 27.89
CA LEU A 599 -10.14 -30.59 27.48
C LEU A 599 -11.64 -30.37 27.45
N ALA A 600 -12.21 -29.68 28.44
CA ALA A 600 -13.62 -29.35 28.47
C ALA A 600 -14.01 -28.50 27.26
N SER A 601 -13.23 -27.44 26.97
CA SER A 601 -13.43 -26.59 25.78
C SER A 601 -13.36 -27.41 24.48
N SER A 602 -12.35 -28.27 24.33
CA SER A 602 -12.17 -29.13 23.15
C SER A 602 -13.34 -30.11 22.96
N ILE A 603 -13.81 -30.74 24.04
CA ILE A 603 -14.97 -31.63 24.01
C ILE A 603 -16.22 -30.85 23.57
N THR A 604 -16.45 -29.66 24.11
CA THR A 604 -17.59 -28.80 23.72
C THR A 604 -17.55 -28.43 22.23
N SER A 605 -16.37 -28.10 21.68
CA SER A 605 -16.20 -27.85 20.25
C SER A 605 -16.53 -29.09 19.41
N LEU A 606 -16.07 -30.27 19.81
CA LEU A 606 -16.40 -31.52 19.12
C LEU A 606 -17.88 -31.89 19.23
N GLU A 607 -18.52 -31.64 20.38
CA GLU A 607 -19.95 -31.89 20.57
C GLU A 607 -20.79 -30.95 19.68
N THR A 608 -20.33 -29.70 19.49
CA THR A 608 -20.95 -28.75 18.57
C THR A 608 -20.85 -29.23 17.13
N LEU A 609 -19.67 -29.69 16.70
CA LEU A 609 -19.47 -30.25 15.36
C LEU A 609 -20.28 -31.54 15.17
N GLN A 610 -20.35 -32.40 16.18
CA GLN A 610 -21.13 -33.64 16.15
C GLN A 610 -22.62 -33.36 16.03
N SER A 611 -23.14 -32.39 16.80
CA SER A 611 -24.53 -31.94 16.71
C SER A 611 -24.87 -31.46 15.28
N LEU A 612 -23.99 -30.66 14.69
CA LEU A 612 -24.17 -30.18 13.33
C LEU A 612 -24.11 -31.30 12.28
N TYR A 613 -23.22 -32.27 12.47
CA TYR A 613 -23.10 -33.46 11.63
C TYR A 613 -24.36 -34.33 11.68
N LEU A 614 -24.87 -34.63 12.87
CA LEU A 614 -26.11 -35.38 13.04
C LEU A 614 -27.28 -34.64 12.40
N ARG A 615 -27.37 -33.32 12.60
CA ARG A 615 -28.41 -32.50 12.00
C ARG A 615 -28.32 -32.47 10.47
N ALA A 616 -27.12 -32.51 9.91
CA ALA A 616 -26.94 -32.63 8.47
C ALA A 616 -27.48 -33.95 7.94
N ARG A 617 -27.15 -35.08 8.59
CA ARG A 617 -27.68 -36.40 8.21
C ARG A 617 -29.19 -36.49 8.31
N GLU A 618 -29.78 -35.97 9.39
CA GLU A 618 -31.23 -35.94 9.58
C GLU A 618 -31.94 -35.19 8.44
N ILE A 619 -31.45 -33.99 8.08
CA ILE A 619 -32.05 -33.16 7.03
C ILE A 619 -31.89 -33.82 5.66
N ILE A 620 -30.72 -34.41 5.38
CA ILE A 620 -30.47 -35.17 4.14
C ILE A 620 -31.45 -36.33 4.04
N GLU A 621 -31.57 -37.15 5.10
CA GLU A 621 -32.47 -38.30 5.11
C GLU A 621 -33.95 -37.90 4.98
N GLN A 622 -34.38 -36.88 5.73
CA GLN A 622 -35.75 -36.38 5.66
C GLN A 622 -36.07 -35.84 4.26
N SER A 623 -35.16 -35.07 3.67
CA SER A 623 -35.36 -34.50 2.35
C SER A 623 -35.33 -35.56 1.25
N ALA A 624 -34.46 -36.58 1.37
CA ALA A 624 -34.44 -37.73 0.48
C ALA A 624 -35.77 -38.51 0.51
N ARG A 625 -36.34 -38.74 1.71
CA ARG A 625 -37.64 -39.38 1.86
C ARG A 625 -38.76 -38.57 1.20
N LEU A 626 -38.78 -37.25 1.41
CA LEU A 626 -39.76 -36.36 0.80
C LEU A 626 -39.65 -36.35 -0.73
N ARG A 627 -38.44 -36.41 -1.29
CA ARG A 627 -38.21 -36.52 -2.73
C ARG A 627 -38.79 -37.79 -3.32
N ARG A 628 -38.52 -38.96 -2.72
CA ARG A 628 -39.05 -40.25 -3.20
C ARG A 628 -40.58 -40.29 -3.18
N VAL A 629 -41.21 -39.60 -2.24
CA VAL A 629 -42.68 -39.47 -2.19
C VAL A 629 -43.20 -38.53 -3.29
N ALA A 630 -42.49 -37.43 -3.57
CA ALA A 630 -42.90 -36.46 -4.58
C ALA A 630 -42.65 -36.95 -6.02
N ASN A 631 -41.53 -37.62 -6.25
CA ASN A 631 -41.09 -38.16 -7.54
C ASN A 631 -40.77 -39.66 -7.39
N PRO A 632 -41.75 -40.56 -7.60
CA PRO A 632 -41.51 -42.00 -7.51
C PRO A 632 -40.45 -42.52 -8.50
N SER A 633 -40.15 -41.76 -9.55
CA SER A 633 -39.10 -42.07 -10.53
C SER A 633 -37.67 -41.87 -10.00
N ASP A 634 -37.51 -41.13 -8.91
CA ASP A 634 -36.20 -40.83 -8.28
C ASP A 634 -35.84 -41.84 -7.18
N ALA A 635 -36.73 -42.81 -6.90
CA ALA A 635 -36.47 -43.94 -5.99
C ALA A 635 -35.79 -45.08 -6.75
#